data_AF-A0A4Q2AJM5-F1
#
_entry.id   AF-A0A4Q2AJM5-F1
#
_cell.length_a   1.000
_cell.length_b   1.000
_cell.length_c   1.000
_cell.angle_alpha   90.00
_cell.angle_beta   90.00
_cell.angle_gamma   90.00
#
_symmetry.space_group_name_H-M   'P 1'
#
loop_
_entity.id
_entity.type
_entity.pdbx_description
1 polymer ?
#
loop_
_entity_poly.entity_id
_entity_poly.type
_entity_poly.pdbx_seq_one_letter_code
_entity_poly.pdbx_strand_id
1 'polypeptide(L)'
;MVDTLMEATVERLVFVNTPDNAEHVRFDIRQLQEFFASEYIYEDRTADVLRNYLGVVAADSHWREVMHFLFSALVENRRATELAVAVTELERIDRREDSETGIIHLRMASGALLATRLLVEGVFEQDRKVRSQFRTALKPIFALPDDRYFTDLVGMREGTSKAWFINFALEVLRESAPSENIGAMLYLTKTLESTDSRTKDVVEYLRNSPILYRDHVMRSFEGVATNSRRKRDVKIEDWILQYVLGELIQEDWRHLAPDALRAMRMIVAKNPKATLHVAKDVLDENELGLLRDLIVEFQNESDQRVPLGAAEGEISKYDWVTGQLPEGTWTPVSPSDVTKARGLLGVVARILDYAHGRTKEALRSVSTYFAEAGSYIHYILPTHLIILLPDVDKCSGEKLFDLILATSDTEFHTKFGKRRVRAPRAMRPIVSYYISTDMSDADMLKLAQHSASIAVDVLLERAMLTADVKLSVNDKFVQCLLDSPESLLAQVHRFGKLLELFPDHEEVLRKTVTQAAITNLVAQNLSRRLPRNAASPFLLSLPAEAALLPWLANAFANQIDVHFFSEQAHSSNLSAFLEFAPSKDALLQVLEDQSLPVVQHAGAWIYLFMHASSLPRPEEALTRLLSGYKVRMGEFIDMPDGAWFIAAVSRVCMNLPTECTNLIEPLVARLLDSTSNRYLERVHVQRILDDWRERSAAPIHASDLSEKQSVI
;
A
#
# COMPACT_ATOMS: atom_id res chain seq x y z
N MET A 1 43.66 -10.00 24.63
CA MET A 1 42.95 -8.76 24.96
C MET A 1 43.55 -7.57 24.23
N VAL A 2 44.80 -7.14 24.48
CA VAL A 2 45.42 -5.99 23.77
C VAL A 2 45.59 -6.23 22.26
N ASP A 3 46.05 -7.41 21.85
CA ASP A 3 46.22 -7.73 20.42
C ASP A 3 44.87 -7.85 19.68
N THR A 4 43.87 -8.46 20.32
CA THR A 4 42.47 -8.52 19.83
C THR A 4 41.83 -7.13 19.75
N LEU A 5 42.11 -6.26 20.73
CA LEU A 5 41.69 -4.85 20.73
C LEU A 5 42.30 -4.10 19.55
N MET A 6 43.59 -4.32 19.30
CA MET A 6 44.33 -3.68 18.21
C MET A 6 43.85 -4.15 16.85
N GLU A 7 43.55 -5.45 16.67
CA GLU A 7 42.92 -5.97 15.45
C GLU A 7 41.50 -5.42 15.25
N ALA A 8 40.63 -5.46 16.27
CA ALA A 8 39.25 -5.01 16.18
C ALA A 8 39.11 -3.49 15.95
N THR A 9 40.01 -2.71 16.54
CA THR A 9 40.08 -1.25 16.37
C THR A 9 40.60 -0.86 14.98
N VAL A 10 41.46 -1.68 14.37
CA VAL A 10 42.05 -1.42 13.03
C VAL A 10 41.12 -1.90 11.90
N GLU A 11 40.35 -2.97 12.10
CA GLU A 11 39.58 -3.59 11.01
C GLU A 11 38.15 -3.07 10.82
N ARG A 12 37.43 -2.60 11.86
CA ARG A 12 35.96 -2.36 11.72
C ARG A 12 35.23 -1.43 12.70
N LEU A 13 35.79 -1.08 13.87
CA LEU A 13 34.98 -0.54 15.00
C LEU A 13 35.23 0.93 15.39
N VAL A 14 36.16 1.61 14.73
CA VAL A 14 36.41 3.05 14.94
C VAL A 14 36.40 3.75 13.58
N PHE A 15 35.30 4.44 13.27
CA PHE A 15 35.22 5.28 12.07
C PHE A 15 35.82 6.65 12.37
N VAL A 16 36.80 7.04 11.56
CA VAL A 16 37.36 8.40 11.55
C VAL A 16 36.40 9.27 10.75
N ASN A 17 35.58 10.06 11.42
CA ASN A 17 34.66 10.98 10.76
C ASN A 17 35.24 12.39 10.83
N THR A 18 35.44 13.01 9.67
CA THR A 18 35.81 14.43 9.58
C THR A 18 34.50 15.20 9.38
N PRO A 19 34.04 16.02 10.33
CA PRO A 19 32.91 16.91 10.10
C PRO A 19 33.23 17.87 8.94
N ASP A 20 32.21 18.48 8.34
CA ASP A 20 32.32 19.44 7.21
C ASP A 20 33.30 20.60 7.43
N ASN A 21 33.76 20.80 8.68
CA ASN A 21 34.75 21.79 9.09
C ASN A 21 36.05 21.02 9.38
N ALA A 22 36.99 21.00 8.44
CA ALA A 22 38.22 20.19 8.42
C ALA A 22 39.24 20.41 9.58
N GLU A 23 38.85 21.07 10.68
CA GLU A 23 39.73 21.39 11.82
C GLU A 23 39.73 20.32 12.93
N HIS A 24 38.77 19.38 12.93
CA HIS A 24 38.66 18.36 13.98
C HIS A 24 38.43 16.96 13.41
N VAL A 25 39.17 15.99 13.94
CA VAL A 25 38.95 14.56 13.71
C VAL A 25 38.10 14.02 14.86
N ARG A 26 36.94 13.41 14.56
CA ARG A 26 36.13 12.69 15.56
C ARG A 26 36.29 11.18 15.35
N PHE A 27 36.49 10.46 16.45
CA PHE A 27 36.41 9.01 16.49
C PHE A 27 34.99 8.62 16.91
N ASP A 28 34.26 7.97 16.01
CA ASP A 28 33.02 7.31 16.40
C ASP A 28 33.38 5.97 17.05
N ILE A 29 33.24 5.92 18.38
CA ILE A 29 33.55 4.75 19.19
C ILE A 29 32.29 3.96 19.60
N ARG A 30 31.12 4.31 19.06
CA ARG A 30 29.84 3.73 19.50
C ARG A 30 29.82 2.20 19.36
N GLN A 31 30.27 1.69 18.21
CA GLN A 31 30.31 0.24 17.99
C GLN A 31 31.26 -0.47 18.95
N LEU A 32 32.37 0.19 19.32
CA LEU A 32 33.30 -0.32 20.32
C LEU A 32 32.67 -0.34 21.73
N GLN A 33 31.91 0.69 22.10
CA GLN A 33 31.14 0.72 23.34
C GLN A 33 30.08 -0.38 23.38
N GLU A 34 29.36 -0.59 22.27
CA GLU A 34 28.35 -1.64 22.12
C GLU A 34 28.97 -3.04 22.20
N PHE A 35 30.16 -3.24 21.63
CA PHE A 35 30.94 -4.46 21.75
C PHE A 35 31.32 -4.74 23.21
N PHE A 36 31.95 -3.79 23.92
CA PHE A 36 32.33 -4.00 25.32
C PHE A 36 31.12 -4.19 26.25
N ALA A 37 30.03 -3.48 25.99
CA ALA A 37 28.78 -3.69 26.72
C ALA A 37 28.28 -5.14 26.53
N SER A 38 28.43 -5.72 25.33
CA SER A 38 28.04 -7.09 25.06
C SER A 38 28.87 -8.10 25.86
N GLU A 39 30.19 -7.91 25.95
CA GLU A 39 31.08 -8.76 26.75
C GLU A 39 30.72 -8.69 28.23
N TYR A 40 30.54 -7.48 28.76
CA TYR A 40 30.18 -7.25 30.16
C TYR A 40 28.90 -7.98 30.59
N ILE A 41 27.92 -8.09 29.69
CA ILE A 41 26.64 -8.74 29.98
C ILE A 41 26.82 -10.25 30.22
N TYR A 42 27.72 -10.92 29.48
CA TYR A 42 27.84 -12.39 29.54
C TYR A 42 29.05 -12.90 30.34
N GLU A 43 30.07 -12.06 30.57
CA GLU A 43 31.34 -12.46 31.18
C GLU A 43 31.16 -12.75 32.69
N ASP A 44 31.63 -13.92 33.12
CA ASP A 44 31.59 -14.40 34.51
C ASP A 44 30.20 -14.32 35.21
N ARG A 45 29.11 -14.37 34.43
CA ARG A 45 27.73 -14.36 34.96
C ARG A 45 27.14 -15.76 35.06
N THR A 46 26.32 -15.97 36.09
CA THR A 46 25.43 -17.14 36.16
C THR A 46 24.27 -17.00 35.18
N ALA A 47 23.62 -18.12 34.83
CA ALA A 47 22.48 -18.12 33.92
C ALA A 47 21.34 -17.19 34.36
N ASP A 48 21.06 -17.11 35.66
CA ASP A 48 19.99 -16.25 36.19
C ASP A 48 20.36 -14.76 36.12
N VAL A 49 21.63 -14.42 36.38
CA VAL A 49 22.12 -13.04 36.23
C VAL A 49 22.05 -12.63 34.77
N LEU A 50 22.55 -13.48 33.85
CA LEU A 50 22.46 -13.23 32.41
C LEU A 50 21.00 -13.03 31.98
N ARG A 51 20.09 -13.90 32.41
CA ARG A 51 18.66 -13.79 32.11
C ARG A 51 18.09 -12.44 32.55
N ASN A 52 18.42 -11.98 33.76
CA ASN A 52 17.95 -10.71 34.27
C ASN A 52 18.46 -9.52 33.43
N TYR A 53 19.73 -9.53 33.03
CA TYR A 53 20.28 -8.49 32.15
C TYR A 53 19.57 -8.48 30.80
N LEU A 54 19.46 -9.64 30.14
CA LEU A 54 18.82 -9.78 28.83
C LEU A 54 17.33 -9.38 28.89
N GLY A 55 16.64 -9.70 29.99
CA GLY A 55 15.25 -9.32 30.19
C GLY A 55 15.02 -7.81 30.24
N VAL A 56 16.07 -7.01 30.50
CA VAL A 56 16.03 -5.55 30.48
C VAL A 56 16.42 -5.00 29.11
N VAL A 57 17.51 -5.50 28.51
CA VAL A 57 18.09 -4.87 27.32
C VAL A 57 17.52 -5.40 26.00
N ALA A 58 17.09 -6.66 25.94
CA ALA A 58 16.86 -7.34 24.67
C ALA A 58 15.66 -6.80 23.86
N ALA A 59 14.68 -6.21 24.54
CA ALA A 59 13.49 -5.64 23.91
C ALA A 59 13.65 -4.17 23.48
N ASP A 60 14.72 -3.50 23.89
CA ASP A 60 14.92 -2.07 23.63
C ASP A 60 15.74 -1.86 22.34
N SER A 61 15.22 -1.00 21.46
CA SER A 61 15.85 -0.69 20.16
C SER A 61 17.26 -0.11 20.29
N HIS A 62 17.57 0.58 21.40
CA HIS A 62 18.88 1.15 21.69
C HIS A 62 19.97 0.09 21.81
N TRP A 63 19.63 -1.09 22.34
CA TRP A 63 20.57 -2.17 22.64
C TRP A 63 20.66 -3.21 21.53
N ARG A 64 20.03 -2.98 20.37
CA ARG A 64 19.97 -3.94 19.26
C ARG A 64 21.35 -4.40 18.77
N GLU A 65 22.31 -3.48 18.66
CA GLU A 65 23.70 -3.81 18.28
C GLU A 65 24.43 -4.59 19.38
N VAL A 66 24.22 -4.21 20.65
CA VAL A 66 24.79 -4.93 21.80
C VAL A 66 24.31 -6.38 21.82
N MET A 67 23.01 -6.59 21.60
CA MET A 67 22.43 -7.93 21.50
C MET A 67 23.00 -8.70 20.31
N HIS A 68 23.18 -8.04 19.16
CA HIS A 68 23.80 -8.66 17.99
C HIS A 68 25.23 -9.14 18.27
N PHE A 69 26.07 -8.29 18.89
CA PHE A 69 27.43 -8.66 19.30
C PHE A 69 27.43 -9.79 20.35
N LEU A 70 26.53 -9.73 21.33
CA LEU A 70 26.40 -10.75 22.37
C LEU A 70 26.11 -12.13 21.75
N PHE A 71 25.12 -12.23 20.86
CA PHE A 71 24.82 -13.51 20.22
C PHE A 71 25.97 -14.02 19.35
N SER A 72 26.61 -13.12 18.60
CA SER A 72 27.76 -13.47 17.77
C SER A 72 28.91 -14.03 18.62
N ALA A 73 29.22 -13.38 19.74
CA ALA A 73 30.26 -13.82 20.66
C ALA A 73 29.91 -15.16 21.35
N LEU A 74 28.66 -15.38 21.75
CA LEU A 74 28.25 -16.64 22.37
C LEU A 74 28.35 -17.82 21.40
N VAL A 75 28.02 -17.60 20.12
CA VAL A 75 28.16 -18.62 19.06
C VAL A 75 29.63 -18.89 18.76
N GLU A 76 30.42 -17.84 18.50
CA GLU A 76 31.85 -17.96 18.14
C GLU A 76 32.65 -18.64 19.25
N ASN A 77 32.41 -18.26 20.51
CA ASN A 77 33.09 -18.82 21.69
C ASN A 77 32.47 -20.14 22.17
N ARG A 78 31.48 -20.70 21.45
CA ARG A 78 30.82 -21.99 21.76
C ARG A 78 30.20 -22.07 23.16
N ARG A 79 29.65 -20.97 23.65
CA ARG A 79 28.99 -20.87 24.96
C ARG A 79 27.53 -21.33 24.90
N ALA A 80 27.34 -22.64 24.75
CA ALA A 80 26.03 -23.23 24.45
C ALA A 80 24.97 -23.02 25.54
N THR A 81 25.36 -23.00 26.82
CA THR A 81 24.41 -22.82 27.94
C THR A 81 23.86 -21.40 27.96
N GLU A 82 24.73 -20.41 27.78
CA GLU A 82 24.36 -19.00 27.80
C GLU A 82 23.67 -18.59 26.51
N LEU A 83 24.05 -19.18 25.39
CA LEU A 83 23.31 -19.07 24.15
C LEU A 83 21.87 -19.56 24.32
N ALA A 84 21.66 -20.72 24.96
CA ALA A 84 20.31 -21.23 25.22
C ALA A 84 19.48 -20.29 26.11
N VAL A 85 20.10 -19.69 27.15
CA VAL A 85 19.45 -18.67 27.99
C VAL A 85 19.07 -17.45 27.13
N ALA A 86 19.99 -16.96 26.31
CA ALA A 86 19.76 -15.79 25.49
C ALA A 86 18.70 -16.00 24.41
N VAL A 87 18.67 -17.18 23.77
CA VAL A 87 17.63 -17.55 22.80
C VAL A 87 16.26 -17.63 23.48
N THR A 88 16.18 -18.20 24.69
CA THR A 88 14.93 -18.26 25.46
C THR A 88 14.40 -16.85 25.75
N GLU A 89 15.28 -15.89 26.05
CA GLU A 89 14.87 -14.50 26.24
C GLU A 89 14.39 -13.85 24.94
N LEU A 90 14.97 -14.15 23.77
CA LEU A 90 14.41 -13.68 22.50
C LEU A 90 13.01 -14.23 22.24
N GLU A 91 12.78 -15.51 22.54
CA GLU A 91 11.45 -16.11 22.40
C GLU A 91 10.43 -15.44 23.33
N ARG A 92 10.84 -15.07 24.55
CA ARG A 92 10.00 -14.39 25.53
C ARG A 92 9.58 -12.99 25.09
N ILE A 93 10.44 -12.27 24.35
CA ILE A 93 10.11 -10.93 23.82
C ILE A 93 8.91 -11.01 22.87
N ASP A 94 8.85 -12.04 22.02
CA ASP A 94 7.79 -12.22 21.03
C ASP A 94 6.59 -13.01 21.59
N ARG A 95 6.70 -13.60 22.78
CA ARG A 95 5.66 -14.43 23.44
C ARG A 95 5.46 -14.02 24.89
N ARG A 96 4.91 -12.82 25.11
CA ARG A 96 4.46 -12.44 26.46
C ARG A 96 3.27 -13.31 26.88
N GLU A 97 3.24 -13.71 28.15
CA GLU A 97 2.21 -14.58 28.73
C GLU A 97 0.83 -13.89 28.85
N ASP A 98 0.76 -12.58 28.66
CA ASP A 98 -0.51 -11.83 28.64
C ASP A 98 -1.30 -12.11 27.35
N SER A 99 -2.48 -12.71 27.48
CA SER A 99 -3.28 -13.17 26.34
C SER A 99 -3.88 -12.05 25.50
N GLU A 100 -4.15 -10.86 26.08
CA GLU A 100 -4.79 -9.77 25.31
C GLU A 100 -3.77 -8.99 24.47
N THR A 101 -2.58 -8.72 25.00
CA THR A 101 -1.52 -7.96 24.31
C THR A 101 -0.47 -8.85 23.65
N GLY A 102 -0.47 -10.17 23.92
CA GLY A 102 0.51 -11.12 23.37
C GLY A 102 0.60 -11.12 21.85
N ILE A 103 -0.52 -10.87 21.14
CA ILE A 103 -0.52 -10.75 19.68
C ILE A 103 0.32 -9.57 19.18
N ILE A 104 0.40 -8.47 19.93
CA ILE A 104 1.22 -7.30 19.58
C ILE A 104 2.68 -7.70 19.54
N HIS A 105 3.17 -8.32 20.62
CA HIS A 105 4.55 -8.77 20.72
C HIS A 105 4.91 -9.79 19.64
N LEU A 106 4.01 -10.75 19.39
CA LEU A 106 4.17 -11.73 18.34
C LEU A 106 4.29 -11.09 16.95
N ARG A 107 3.58 -9.98 16.69
CA ARG A 107 3.59 -9.25 15.41
C ARG A 107 4.66 -8.16 15.33
N MET A 108 5.17 -7.68 16.46
CA MET A 108 6.39 -6.86 16.48
C MET A 108 7.60 -7.68 16.03
N ALA A 109 7.61 -8.97 16.41
CA ALA A 109 8.62 -9.96 16.01
C ALA A 109 10.05 -9.44 16.25
N SER A 110 10.27 -8.77 17.38
CA SER A 110 11.52 -8.08 17.69
C SER A 110 12.65 -9.09 17.90
N GLY A 111 12.37 -10.19 18.59
CA GLY A 111 13.31 -11.29 18.75
C GLY A 111 13.63 -11.97 17.42
N ALA A 112 12.58 -12.27 16.64
CA ALA A 112 12.71 -12.88 15.32
C ALA A 112 13.52 -12.03 14.33
N LEU A 113 13.38 -10.70 14.36
CA LEU A 113 14.13 -9.79 13.48
C LEU A 113 15.61 -9.72 13.84
N LEU A 114 15.94 -9.70 15.14
CA LEU A 114 17.34 -9.80 15.57
C LEU A 114 17.95 -11.15 15.16
N ALA A 115 17.22 -12.26 15.37
CA ALA A 115 17.66 -13.59 14.95
C ALA A 115 17.83 -13.70 13.43
N THR A 116 16.96 -13.02 12.67
CA THR A 116 17.03 -12.95 11.21
C THR A 116 18.30 -12.25 10.75
N ARG A 117 18.71 -11.17 11.44
CA ARG A 117 19.97 -10.47 11.13
C ARG A 117 21.18 -11.37 11.35
N LEU A 118 21.27 -12.07 12.48
CA LEU A 118 22.34 -13.04 12.76
C LEU A 118 22.41 -14.14 11.68
N LEU A 119 21.25 -14.63 11.21
CA LEU A 119 21.16 -15.60 10.13
C LEU A 119 21.69 -15.04 8.80
N VAL A 120 21.32 -13.81 8.44
CA VAL A 120 21.77 -13.12 7.21
C VAL A 120 23.28 -12.86 7.24
N GLU A 121 23.83 -12.47 8.38
CA GLU A 121 25.26 -12.21 8.57
C GLU A 121 26.11 -13.49 8.63
N GLY A 122 25.48 -14.68 8.56
CA GLY A 122 26.16 -15.96 8.48
C GLY A 122 26.64 -16.51 9.84
N VAL A 123 26.23 -15.89 10.96
CA VAL A 123 26.59 -16.33 12.32
C VAL A 123 26.21 -17.79 12.56
N PHE A 124 25.12 -18.25 11.94
CA PHE A 124 24.64 -19.62 12.12
C PHE A 124 25.18 -20.63 11.10
N GLU A 125 26.03 -20.23 10.13
CA GLU A 125 26.33 -21.07 8.96
C GLU A 125 27.03 -22.38 9.31
N GLN A 126 27.95 -22.34 10.27
CA GLN A 126 28.81 -23.48 10.59
C GLN A 126 28.13 -24.56 11.44
N ASP A 127 27.06 -24.25 12.18
CA ASP A 127 26.46 -25.19 13.14
C ASP A 127 24.94 -25.34 12.98
N ARG A 128 24.52 -26.55 12.58
CA ARG A 128 23.11 -26.95 12.49
C ARG A 128 22.39 -26.91 13.85
N LYS A 129 23.07 -27.21 14.95
CA LYS A 129 22.48 -27.18 16.30
C LYS A 129 22.12 -25.76 16.69
N VAL A 130 22.99 -24.79 16.41
CA VAL A 130 22.71 -23.36 16.62
C VAL A 130 21.46 -22.96 15.82
N ARG A 131 21.39 -23.26 14.52
CA ARG A 131 20.19 -23.01 13.71
C ARG A 131 18.92 -23.60 14.33
N SER A 132 19.01 -24.83 14.84
CA SER A 132 17.87 -25.50 15.48
C SER A 132 17.44 -24.84 16.79
N GLN A 133 18.36 -24.24 17.55
CA GLN A 133 18.03 -23.51 18.78
C GLN A 133 17.22 -22.24 18.46
N PHE A 134 17.60 -21.50 17.41
CA PHE A 134 16.90 -20.26 17.01
C PHE A 134 15.57 -20.49 16.26
N ARG A 135 15.21 -21.74 15.95
CA ARG A 135 14.03 -22.06 15.14
C ARG A 135 12.73 -21.45 15.72
N THR A 136 12.53 -21.57 17.03
CA THR A 136 11.32 -21.05 17.69
C THR A 136 11.31 -19.52 17.71
N ALA A 137 12.46 -18.90 17.99
CA ALA A 137 12.64 -17.45 17.98
C ALA A 137 12.43 -16.84 16.58
N LEU A 138 12.79 -17.55 15.51
CA LEU A 138 12.63 -17.08 14.13
C LEU A 138 11.18 -17.20 13.63
N LYS A 139 10.37 -18.13 14.16
CA LYS A 139 9.02 -18.43 13.64
C LYS A 139 8.12 -17.18 13.44
N PRO A 140 8.07 -16.18 14.35
CA PRO A 140 7.22 -15.00 14.19
C PRO A 140 7.47 -14.20 12.90
N ILE A 141 8.67 -14.27 12.30
CA ILE A 141 8.97 -13.57 11.05
C ILE A 141 8.01 -13.97 9.93
N PHE A 142 7.55 -15.22 9.93
CA PHE A 142 6.69 -15.76 8.88
C PHE A 142 5.23 -15.28 8.98
N ALA A 143 4.85 -14.61 10.06
CA ALA A 143 3.55 -13.97 10.18
C ALA A 143 3.55 -12.51 9.69
N LEU A 144 4.71 -11.92 9.41
CA LEU A 144 4.79 -10.52 8.98
C LEU A 144 4.28 -10.37 7.53
N PRO A 145 3.32 -9.46 7.27
CA PRO A 145 2.74 -9.29 5.94
C PRO A 145 3.61 -8.44 5.01
N ASP A 146 4.61 -7.72 5.52
CA ASP A 146 5.38 -6.76 4.72
C ASP A 146 6.62 -7.43 4.11
N ASP A 147 6.87 -7.16 2.83
CA ASP A 147 7.95 -7.79 2.08
C ASP A 147 9.34 -7.21 2.43
N ARG A 148 9.38 -6.02 3.04
CA ARG A 148 10.60 -5.33 3.45
C ARG A 148 11.46 -6.19 4.38
N TYR A 149 10.85 -6.98 5.27
CA TYR A 149 11.59 -7.83 6.24
C TYR A 149 12.33 -9.00 5.59
N PHE A 150 11.97 -9.38 4.37
CA PHE A 150 12.59 -10.53 3.68
C PHE A 150 13.66 -10.10 2.68
N THR A 151 13.87 -8.80 2.48
CA THR A 151 14.80 -8.29 1.45
C THR A 151 16.21 -8.82 1.63
N ASP A 152 16.71 -8.81 2.87
CA ASP A 152 18.08 -9.29 3.16
C ASP A 152 18.16 -10.81 3.23
N LEU A 153 17.09 -11.47 3.69
CA LEU A 153 16.96 -12.94 3.69
C LEU A 153 17.02 -13.52 2.28
N VAL A 154 16.35 -12.90 1.30
CA VAL A 154 16.40 -13.32 -0.11
C VAL A 154 17.84 -13.19 -0.66
N GLY A 155 18.58 -12.17 -0.22
CA GLY A 155 19.96 -11.91 -0.61
C GLY A 155 21.03 -12.71 0.15
N MET A 156 20.63 -13.64 1.03
CA MET A 156 21.55 -14.45 1.82
C MET A 156 22.51 -15.25 0.92
N ARG A 157 23.81 -15.10 1.16
CA ARG A 157 24.88 -15.73 0.37
C ARG A 157 25.17 -17.16 0.81
N GLU A 158 25.01 -17.42 2.10
CA GLU A 158 25.40 -18.68 2.72
C GLU A 158 24.44 -19.82 2.37
N GLY A 159 24.98 -20.84 1.69
CA GLY A 159 24.17 -21.90 1.07
C GLY A 159 23.45 -22.79 2.08
N THR A 160 24.08 -23.12 3.21
CA THR A 160 23.51 -24.07 4.18
C THR A 160 22.39 -23.43 4.97
N SER A 161 22.61 -22.22 5.47
CA SER A 161 21.63 -21.41 6.19
C SER A 161 20.43 -21.08 5.31
N LYS A 162 20.65 -20.70 4.04
CA LYS A 162 19.59 -20.46 3.07
C LYS A 162 18.75 -21.72 2.82
N ALA A 163 19.40 -22.86 2.54
CA ALA A 163 18.69 -24.12 2.32
C ALA A 163 17.88 -24.58 3.54
N TRP A 164 18.44 -24.40 4.75
CA TRP A 164 17.75 -24.68 6.00
C TRP A 164 16.53 -23.77 6.19
N PHE A 165 16.67 -22.47 5.96
CA PHE A 165 15.58 -21.50 6.14
C PHE A 165 14.45 -21.69 5.12
N ILE A 166 14.76 -22.11 3.88
CA ILE A 166 13.75 -22.53 2.89
C ILE A 166 12.95 -23.73 3.42
N ASN A 167 13.61 -24.76 3.94
CA ASN A 167 12.90 -25.91 4.51
C ASN A 167 12.05 -25.52 5.72
N PHE A 168 12.55 -24.62 6.56
CA PHE A 168 11.80 -24.13 7.70
C PHE A 168 10.55 -23.33 7.27
N ALA A 169 10.66 -22.48 6.26
CA ALA A 169 9.52 -21.76 5.69
C ALA A 169 8.46 -22.72 5.10
N LEU A 170 8.88 -23.79 4.42
CA LEU A 170 7.98 -24.82 3.89
C LEU A 170 7.26 -25.59 5.00
N GLU A 171 7.96 -25.93 6.09
CA GLU A 171 7.35 -26.55 7.26
C GLU A 171 6.29 -25.62 7.89
N VAL A 172 6.58 -24.33 8.01
CA VAL A 172 5.63 -23.32 8.53
C VAL A 172 4.41 -23.17 7.63
N LEU A 173 4.57 -23.19 6.29
CA LEU A 173 3.45 -23.18 5.35
C LEU A 173 2.50 -24.37 5.59
N ARG A 174 3.04 -25.57 5.84
CA ARG A 174 2.25 -26.80 6.04
C ARG A 174 1.58 -26.86 7.41
N GLU A 175 2.23 -26.34 8.45
CA GLU A 175 1.81 -26.53 9.84
C GLU A 175 0.98 -25.36 10.40
N SER A 176 1.03 -24.18 9.76
CA SER A 176 0.44 -22.95 10.32
C SER A 176 -0.70 -22.43 9.46
N ALA A 177 -1.63 -21.70 10.09
CA ALA A 177 -2.72 -21.02 9.40
C ALA A 177 -2.19 -19.93 8.43
N PRO A 178 -2.94 -19.56 7.38
CA PRO A 178 -2.54 -18.51 6.43
C PRO A 178 -2.11 -17.19 7.10
N SER A 179 -2.81 -16.79 8.17
CA SER A 179 -2.49 -15.58 8.92
C SER A 179 -1.08 -15.60 9.55
N GLU A 180 -0.55 -16.78 9.87
CA GLU A 180 0.73 -17.04 10.54
C GLU A 180 1.87 -17.41 9.59
N ASN A 181 1.60 -17.60 8.30
CA ASN A 181 2.59 -18.09 7.34
C ASN A 181 2.74 -17.24 6.07
N ILE A 182 2.02 -16.11 5.95
CA ILE A 182 2.09 -15.25 4.77
C ILE A 182 3.53 -14.82 4.46
N GLY A 183 4.33 -14.50 5.48
CA GLY A 183 5.73 -14.14 5.35
C GLY A 183 6.59 -15.27 4.83
N ALA A 184 6.26 -16.53 5.16
CA ALA A 184 6.93 -17.70 4.57
C ALA A 184 6.66 -17.77 3.07
N MET A 185 5.43 -17.52 2.62
CA MET A 185 5.09 -17.47 1.20
C MET A 185 5.79 -16.30 0.48
N LEU A 186 5.82 -15.11 1.09
CA LEU A 186 6.53 -13.95 0.55
C LEU A 186 8.04 -14.21 0.38
N TYR A 187 8.64 -14.90 1.35
CA TYR A 187 10.04 -15.31 1.26
C TYR A 187 10.27 -16.37 0.16
N LEU A 188 9.45 -17.43 0.13
CA LEU A 188 9.62 -18.55 -0.79
C LEU A 188 9.40 -18.13 -2.25
N THR A 189 8.40 -17.30 -2.53
CA THR A 189 8.11 -16.78 -3.87
C THR A 189 9.23 -15.91 -4.45
N LYS A 190 10.09 -15.35 -3.59
CA LYS A 190 11.26 -14.55 -3.99
C LYS A 190 12.59 -15.32 -3.97
N THR A 191 12.59 -16.55 -3.43
CA THR A 191 13.84 -17.30 -3.17
C THR A 191 13.92 -18.61 -3.95
N LEU A 192 12.80 -19.28 -4.21
CA LEU A 192 12.79 -20.57 -4.90
C LEU A 192 13.00 -20.39 -6.41
N GLU A 193 13.99 -21.10 -6.94
CA GLU A 193 14.26 -21.19 -8.38
C GLU A 193 13.29 -22.16 -9.06
N SER A 194 13.01 -21.96 -10.36
CA SER A 194 12.14 -22.86 -11.14
C SER A 194 12.63 -24.32 -11.19
N THR A 195 13.92 -24.56 -10.97
CA THR A 195 14.53 -25.90 -10.96
C THR A 195 14.32 -26.64 -9.63
N ASP A 196 13.89 -25.95 -8.58
CA ASP A 196 13.71 -26.54 -7.25
C ASP A 196 12.49 -27.47 -7.22
N SER A 197 12.67 -28.70 -6.75
CA SER A 197 11.58 -29.69 -6.68
C SER A 197 10.45 -29.26 -5.74
N ARG A 198 10.75 -28.41 -4.75
CA ARG A 198 9.81 -27.91 -3.73
C ARG A 198 8.88 -26.82 -4.28
N THR A 199 9.18 -26.26 -5.44
CA THR A 199 8.33 -25.27 -6.12
C THR A 199 6.92 -25.78 -6.36
N LYS A 200 6.76 -27.09 -6.63
CA LYS A 200 5.43 -27.72 -6.82
C LYS A 200 4.55 -27.58 -5.58
N ASP A 201 5.11 -27.83 -4.40
CA ASP A 201 4.39 -27.73 -3.13
C ASP A 201 3.95 -26.29 -2.85
N VAL A 202 4.80 -25.31 -3.17
CA VAL A 202 4.49 -23.88 -3.00
C VAL A 202 3.38 -23.43 -3.94
N VAL A 203 3.45 -23.83 -5.21
CA VAL A 203 2.40 -23.53 -6.20
C VAL A 203 1.07 -24.16 -5.80
N GLU A 204 1.07 -25.41 -5.36
CA GLU A 204 -0.13 -26.11 -4.89
C GLU A 204 -0.73 -25.42 -3.66
N TYR A 205 0.10 -25.06 -2.68
CA TYR A 205 -0.34 -24.32 -1.50
C TYR A 205 -0.97 -22.98 -1.89
N LEU A 206 -0.30 -22.21 -2.75
CA LEU A 206 -0.76 -20.88 -3.16
C LEU A 206 -2.10 -20.94 -3.91
N ARG A 207 -2.29 -21.91 -4.83
CA ARG A 207 -3.57 -22.12 -5.52
C ARG A 207 -4.72 -22.48 -4.57
N ASN A 208 -4.43 -23.26 -3.53
CA ASN A 208 -5.42 -23.68 -2.54
C ASN A 208 -5.62 -22.66 -1.42
N SER A 209 -4.89 -21.54 -1.43
CA SER A 209 -4.98 -20.50 -0.40
C SER A 209 -6.19 -19.58 -0.62
N PRO A 210 -6.71 -18.94 0.44
CA PRO A 210 -7.78 -17.94 0.33
C PRO A 210 -7.42 -16.82 -0.66
N ILE A 211 -8.42 -16.25 -1.34
CA ILE A 211 -8.23 -15.19 -2.35
C ILE A 211 -7.45 -14.00 -1.78
N LEU A 212 -7.80 -13.51 -0.58
CA LEU A 212 -7.09 -12.40 0.06
C LEU A 212 -5.60 -12.71 0.34
N TYR A 213 -5.26 -13.98 0.54
CA TYR A 213 -3.87 -14.43 0.69
C TYR A 213 -3.14 -14.36 -0.65
N ARG A 214 -3.75 -14.92 -1.72
CA ARG A 214 -3.23 -14.85 -3.09
C ARG A 214 -3.02 -13.39 -3.53
N ASP A 215 -4.02 -12.55 -3.32
CA ASP A 215 -3.99 -11.12 -3.63
C ASP A 215 -2.79 -10.43 -3.00
N HIS A 216 -2.57 -10.68 -1.71
CA HIS A 216 -1.48 -10.06 -0.96
C HIS A 216 -0.10 -10.51 -1.47
N VAL A 217 0.07 -11.81 -1.73
CA VAL A 217 1.32 -12.36 -2.29
C VAL A 217 1.63 -11.70 -3.63
N MET A 218 0.64 -11.56 -4.51
CA MET A 218 0.83 -10.94 -5.83
C MET A 218 1.17 -9.45 -5.73
N ARG A 219 0.49 -8.72 -4.83
CA ARG A 219 0.78 -7.31 -4.58
C ARG A 219 2.19 -7.07 -4.07
N SER A 220 2.81 -8.02 -3.38
CA SER A 220 4.21 -7.88 -2.93
C SER A 220 5.22 -7.71 -4.07
N PHE A 221 4.84 -8.08 -5.30
CA PHE A 221 5.64 -7.85 -6.50
C PHE A 221 5.45 -6.45 -7.12
N GLU A 222 4.45 -5.67 -6.67
CA GLU A 222 4.23 -4.31 -7.16
C GLU A 222 5.44 -3.42 -6.86
N GLY A 223 6.11 -3.55 -5.71
CA GLY A 223 7.31 -2.78 -5.36
C GLY A 223 8.54 -3.11 -6.23
N VAL A 224 8.67 -4.39 -6.63
CA VAL A 224 9.67 -4.87 -7.59
C VAL A 224 9.40 -4.31 -8.99
N ALA A 225 8.13 -4.25 -9.37
CA ALA A 225 7.70 -3.63 -10.61
C ALA A 225 7.75 -2.08 -10.55
N THR A 226 7.67 -1.55 -9.35
CA THR A 226 7.59 -0.17 -8.91
C THR A 226 8.79 0.73 -9.19
N ASN A 227 9.90 0.27 -8.61
CA ASN A 227 11.03 1.08 -8.21
C ASN A 227 12.15 1.09 -9.24
N SER A 228 12.06 1.98 -10.23
CA SER A 228 13.16 2.29 -11.15
C SER A 228 14.42 2.86 -10.46
N ARG A 229 14.30 3.37 -9.22
CA ARG A 229 15.40 3.99 -8.46
C ARG A 229 16.28 3.01 -7.67
N ARG A 230 15.78 1.82 -7.33
CA ARG A 230 16.59 0.76 -6.70
C ARG A 230 16.72 -0.38 -7.71
N LYS A 231 17.76 -0.30 -8.57
CA LYS A 231 18.15 -1.30 -9.59
C LYS A 231 18.55 -2.67 -9.01
N ARG A 232 17.74 -3.29 -8.17
CA ARG A 232 17.82 -4.75 -7.99
C ARG A 232 16.76 -5.32 -8.91
N ASP A 233 17.18 -5.72 -10.11
CA ASP A 233 16.36 -6.51 -11.02
C ASP A 233 16.07 -7.84 -10.32
N VAL A 234 14.99 -7.90 -9.54
CA VAL A 234 14.50 -9.16 -9.00
C VAL A 234 14.02 -9.96 -10.20
N LYS A 235 14.80 -10.98 -10.55
CA LYS A 235 14.44 -11.93 -11.60
C LYS A 235 13.15 -12.63 -11.19
N ILE A 236 12.14 -12.54 -12.04
CA ILE A 236 10.91 -13.32 -11.87
C ILE A 236 11.19 -14.72 -12.43
N GLU A 237 10.94 -15.74 -11.62
CA GLU A 237 11.13 -17.14 -12.00
C GLU A 237 9.97 -17.65 -12.88
N ASP A 238 10.26 -18.55 -13.81
CA ASP A 238 9.29 -19.09 -14.77
C ASP A 238 8.05 -19.69 -14.09
N TRP A 239 8.20 -20.33 -12.94
CA TRP A 239 7.07 -20.91 -12.20
C TRP A 239 6.10 -19.84 -11.67
N ILE A 240 6.59 -18.65 -11.31
CA ILE A 240 5.75 -17.50 -10.92
C ILE A 240 4.96 -17.03 -12.14
N LEU A 241 5.61 -16.95 -13.32
CA LEU A 241 4.94 -16.60 -14.58
C LEU A 241 3.86 -17.64 -14.93
N GLN A 242 4.15 -18.94 -14.77
CA GLN A 242 3.17 -20.01 -14.96
C GLN A 242 1.98 -19.87 -14.00
N TYR A 243 2.25 -19.56 -12.73
CA TYR A 243 1.21 -19.33 -11.74
C TYR A 243 0.34 -18.13 -12.12
N VAL A 244 0.93 -16.97 -12.39
CA VAL A 244 0.22 -15.75 -12.78
C VAL A 244 -0.62 -15.96 -14.04
N LEU A 245 -0.05 -16.56 -15.08
CA LEU A 245 -0.80 -16.87 -16.31
C LEU A 245 -1.96 -17.82 -16.01
N GLY A 246 -1.75 -18.83 -15.16
CA GLY A 246 -2.78 -19.75 -14.72
C GLY A 246 -3.95 -19.07 -14.01
N GLU A 247 -3.67 -18.11 -13.13
CA GLU A 247 -4.71 -17.32 -12.44
C GLU A 247 -5.45 -16.39 -13.41
N LEU A 248 -4.74 -15.71 -14.31
CA LEU A 248 -5.34 -14.76 -15.25
C LEU A 248 -6.26 -15.41 -16.29
N ILE A 249 -6.10 -16.71 -16.58
CA ILE A 249 -6.96 -17.44 -17.53
C ILE A 249 -8.09 -18.24 -16.88
N GLN A 250 -8.11 -18.36 -15.55
CA GLN A 250 -9.25 -18.97 -14.86
C GLN A 250 -10.46 -18.03 -14.89
N GLU A 251 -11.66 -18.53 -14.56
CA GLU A 251 -12.86 -17.68 -14.47
C GLU A 251 -12.95 -16.92 -13.14
N ASP A 252 -12.26 -17.41 -12.11
CA ASP A 252 -12.28 -16.83 -10.75
C ASP A 252 -11.37 -15.60 -10.60
N TRP A 253 -10.60 -15.24 -11.63
CA TRP A 253 -9.72 -14.07 -11.64
C TRP A 253 -10.45 -12.76 -11.27
N ARG A 254 -11.75 -12.66 -11.58
CA ARG A 254 -12.65 -11.54 -11.24
C ARG A 254 -12.92 -11.38 -9.74
N HIS A 255 -12.52 -12.36 -8.94
CA HIS A 255 -12.59 -12.28 -7.49
C HIS A 255 -11.29 -11.75 -6.87
N LEU A 256 -10.21 -11.65 -7.64
CA LEU A 256 -8.96 -11.06 -7.20
C LEU A 256 -9.10 -9.54 -7.04
N ALA A 257 -8.40 -8.98 -6.06
CA ALA A 257 -8.40 -7.55 -5.84
C ALA A 257 -7.79 -6.79 -7.05
N PRO A 258 -8.28 -5.57 -7.38
CA PRO A 258 -7.78 -4.79 -8.52
C PRO A 258 -6.26 -4.53 -8.47
N ASP A 259 -5.71 -4.31 -7.27
CA ASP A 259 -4.28 -4.11 -7.08
C ASP A 259 -3.46 -5.40 -7.32
N ALA A 260 -4.00 -6.57 -7.01
CA ALA A 260 -3.36 -7.85 -7.28
C ALA A 260 -3.31 -8.12 -8.79
N LEU A 261 -4.41 -7.87 -9.49
CA LEU A 261 -4.50 -7.99 -10.94
C LEU A 261 -3.56 -6.99 -11.65
N ARG A 262 -3.44 -5.77 -11.13
CA ARG A 262 -2.42 -4.80 -11.60
C ARG A 262 -1.02 -5.35 -11.42
N ALA A 263 -0.70 -5.92 -10.25
CA ALA A 263 0.62 -6.50 -9.99
C ALA A 263 0.92 -7.68 -10.92
N MET A 264 -0.03 -8.60 -11.12
CA MET A 264 0.07 -9.71 -12.06
C MET A 264 0.35 -9.25 -13.49
N ARG A 265 -0.38 -8.24 -13.97
CA ARG A 265 -0.12 -7.62 -15.27
C ARG A 265 1.29 -7.06 -15.35
N MET A 266 1.73 -6.33 -14.33
CA MET A 266 3.08 -5.75 -14.32
C MET A 266 4.18 -6.82 -14.34
N ILE A 267 3.99 -7.95 -13.64
CA ILE A 267 4.90 -9.09 -13.68
C ILE A 267 5.04 -9.60 -15.13
N VAL A 268 3.91 -9.81 -15.80
CA VAL A 268 3.83 -10.30 -17.19
C VAL A 268 4.45 -9.29 -18.18
N ALA A 269 4.09 -8.01 -18.08
CA ALA A 269 4.55 -6.95 -18.97
C ALA A 269 6.06 -6.67 -18.87
N LYS A 270 6.63 -6.76 -17.66
CA LYS A 270 8.07 -6.53 -17.43
C LYS A 270 8.97 -7.68 -17.87
N ASN A 271 8.41 -8.86 -18.10
CA ASN A 271 9.17 -10.06 -18.46
C ASN A 271 8.72 -10.64 -19.81
N PRO A 272 8.53 -9.83 -20.87
CA PRO A 272 7.76 -10.22 -22.05
C PRO A 272 8.31 -11.48 -22.73
N LYS A 273 9.63 -11.60 -22.84
CA LYS A 273 10.28 -12.77 -23.46
C LYS A 273 10.08 -14.04 -22.64
N ALA A 274 10.30 -13.97 -21.33
CA ALA A 274 10.13 -15.11 -20.44
C ALA A 274 8.66 -15.51 -20.33
N THR A 275 7.75 -14.53 -20.23
CA THR A 275 6.32 -14.78 -20.20
C THR A 275 5.82 -15.46 -21.47
N LEU A 276 6.23 -15.00 -22.65
CA LEU A 276 5.85 -15.66 -23.91
C LEU A 276 6.49 -17.03 -24.10
N HIS A 277 7.67 -17.28 -23.51
CA HIS A 277 8.27 -18.61 -23.51
C HIS A 277 7.42 -19.57 -22.68
N VAL A 278 7.12 -19.19 -21.45
CA VAL A 278 6.32 -19.95 -20.49
C VAL A 278 4.88 -20.17 -20.97
N ALA A 279 4.28 -19.16 -21.61
CA ALA A 279 2.90 -19.20 -22.05
C ALA A 279 2.63 -20.27 -23.12
N LYS A 280 3.65 -20.67 -23.90
CA LYS A 280 3.51 -21.73 -24.91
C LYS A 280 3.08 -23.08 -24.33
N ASP A 281 3.36 -23.32 -23.05
CA ASP A 281 3.01 -24.56 -22.37
C ASP A 281 1.61 -24.51 -21.74
N VAL A 282 0.98 -23.33 -21.68
CA VAL A 282 -0.26 -23.08 -20.92
C VAL A 282 -1.41 -22.59 -21.81
N LEU A 283 -1.08 -21.89 -22.91
CA LEU A 283 -2.01 -21.22 -23.80
C LEU A 283 -1.98 -21.83 -25.19
N ASP A 284 -3.13 -21.81 -25.89
CA ASP A 284 -3.15 -22.10 -27.32
C ASP A 284 -2.58 -20.94 -28.16
N GLU A 285 -2.39 -21.14 -29.47
CA GLU A 285 -1.80 -20.10 -30.33
C GLU A 285 -2.64 -18.81 -30.40
N ASN A 286 -3.96 -18.89 -30.25
CA ASN A 286 -4.85 -17.73 -30.28
C ASN A 286 -4.73 -16.95 -28.96
N GLU A 287 -4.78 -17.63 -27.82
CA GLU A 287 -4.55 -17.06 -26.50
C GLU A 287 -3.13 -16.48 -26.37
N LEU A 288 -2.13 -17.13 -26.96
CA LEU A 288 -0.76 -16.64 -27.02
C LEU A 288 -0.66 -15.34 -27.84
N GLY A 289 -1.42 -15.22 -28.93
CA GLY A 289 -1.58 -13.97 -29.68
C GLY A 289 -2.17 -12.85 -28.82
N LEU A 290 -3.29 -13.13 -28.13
CA LEU A 290 -3.93 -12.18 -27.22
C LEU A 290 -3.03 -11.76 -26.06
N LEU A 291 -2.24 -12.69 -25.52
CA LEU A 291 -1.27 -12.40 -24.48
C LEU A 291 -0.15 -11.47 -25.01
N ARG A 292 0.30 -11.64 -26.26
CA ARG A 292 1.24 -10.68 -26.87
C ARG A 292 0.60 -9.29 -26.91
N ASP A 293 -0.65 -9.18 -27.34
CA ASP A 293 -1.38 -7.91 -27.42
C ASP A 293 -1.57 -7.25 -26.03
N LEU A 294 -1.70 -8.06 -24.98
CA LEU A 294 -1.76 -7.60 -23.58
C LEU A 294 -0.39 -7.12 -23.06
N ILE A 295 0.69 -7.80 -23.44
CA ILE A 295 2.06 -7.52 -23.00
C ILE A 295 2.68 -6.32 -23.74
N VAL A 296 2.29 -6.10 -25.00
CA VAL A 296 2.81 -5.00 -25.81
C VAL A 296 2.50 -3.68 -25.12
N GLU A 297 3.48 -3.15 -24.41
CA GLU A 297 3.50 -1.73 -24.09
C GLU A 297 3.80 -1.01 -25.39
N PHE A 298 2.82 -0.28 -25.92
CA PHE A 298 3.11 0.68 -26.98
C PHE A 298 4.14 1.66 -26.41
N GLN A 299 5.40 1.53 -26.85
CA GLN A 299 6.43 2.52 -26.61
C GLN A 299 6.05 3.77 -27.40
N ASN A 300 5.09 4.56 -26.90
CA ASN A 300 4.69 5.90 -27.32
C ASN A 300 5.12 6.26 -28.76
N GLU A 301 4.75 5.46 -29.76
CA GLU A 301 5.08 5.76 -31.15
C GLU A 301 4.13 6.86 -31.61
N SER A 302 4.50 8.09 -31.25
CA SER A 302 3.88 9.37 -31.57
C SER A 302 2.41 9.50 -31.17
N ASP A 303 2.15 9.58 -29.86
CA ASP A 303 0.91 10.19 -29.42
C ASP A 303 0.86 11.65 -29.89
N GLN A 304 -0.27 12.05 -30.46
CA GLN A 304 -0.47 13.43 -30.88
C GLN A 304 -0.81 14.24 -29.63
N ARG A 305 -0.02 15.27 -29.33
CA ARG A 305 -0.43 16.26 -28.35
C ARG A 305 -1.56 17.10 -28.93
N VAL A 306 -2.70 17.11 -28.24
CA VAL A 306 -3.86 17.91 -28.62
C VAL A 306 -4.17 18.91 -27.53
N PRO A 307 -4.38 20.19 -27.89
CA PRO A 307 -4.75 21.21 -26.91
C PRO A 307 -6.16 20.93 -26.37
N LEU A 308 -6.24 20.55 -25.10
CA LEU A 308 -7.46 20.41 -24.31
C LEU A 308 -7.86 21.74 -23.64
N GLY A 309 -7.41 22.84 -24.23
CA GLY A 309 -7.41 24.14 -23.57
C GLY A 309 -6.20 24.25 -22.66
N ALA A 310 -6.43 24.08 -21.36
CA ALA A 310 -5.46 24.38 -20.30
C ALA A 310 -4.33 23.35 -20.21
N ALA A 311 -4.59 22.15 -20.72
CA ALA A 311 -3.62 21.07 -20.79
C ALA A 311 -3.37 20.67 -22.25
N GLU A 312 -2.18 20.15 -22.51
CA GLU A 312 -1.94 19.30 -23.67
C GLU A 312 -2.32 17.88 -23.28
N GLY A 313 -3.36 17.34 -23.90
CA GLY A 313 -3.71 15.94 -23.79
C GLY A 313 -2.88 15.13 -24.76
N GLU A 314 -2.26 14.06 -24.27
CA GLU A 314 -1.67 13.04 -25.11
C GLU A 314 -2.80 12.10 -25.57
N ILE A 315 -3.14 12.16 -26.85
CA ILE A 315 -4.14 11.26 -27.44
C ILE A 315 -3.47 10.29 -28.39
N SER A 316 -3.83 9.03 -28.24
CA SER A 316 -3.37 7.97 -29.13
C SER A 316 -3.87 8.19 -30.54
N LYS A 317 -3.04 7.87 -31.53
CA LYS A 317 -3.46 7.79 -32.95
C LYS A 317 -4.53 6.71 -33.17
N TYR A 318 -4.53 5.70 -32.31
CA TYR A 318 -5.37 4.50 -32.37
C TYR A 318 -6.38 4.53 -31.22
N ASP A 319 -7.65 4.83 -31.51
CA ASP A 319 -8.70 4.87 -30.50
C ASP A 319 -10.08 4.50 -31.09
N TRP A 320 -11.08 4.42 -30.21
CA TRP A 320 -12.45 4.08 -30.57
C TRP A 320 -13.12 5.12 -31.50
N VAL A 321 -12.66 6.38 -31.52
CA VAL A 321 -13.18 7.44 -32.38
C VAL A 321 -12.63 7.30 -33.80
N THR A 322 -11.31 7.08 -33.94
CA THR A 322 -10.64 6.94 -35.25
C THR A 322 -10.95 5.61 -35.90
N GLY A 323 -11.07 4.54 -35.11
CA GLY A 323 -11.20 3.18 -35.61
C GLY A 323 -10.03 2.66 -36.38
N GLN A 324 -8.89 3.25 -36.12
CA GLN A 324 -7.62 2.76 -36.58
C GLN A 324 -7.04 1.87 -35.48
N LEU A 325 -6.60 0.69 -35.88
CA LEU A 325 -5.72 -0.16 -35.09
C LEU A 325 -4.32 0.02 -35.66
N PRO A 326 -3.27 -0.10 -34.83
CA PRO A 326 -1.91 -0.10 -35.35
C PRO A 326 -1.72 -1.33 -36.25
N GLU A 327 -1.08 -1.11 -37.40
CA GLU A 327 -0.92 -2.16 -38.42
C GLU A 327 0.03 -3.26 -37.90
N GLY A 328 -0.33 -4.52 -38.14
CA GLY A 328 0.54 -5.67 -37.86
C GLY A 328 0.84 -5.97 -36.39
N THR A 329 0.20 -5.27 -35.44
CA THR A 329 0.49 -5.41 -34.00
C THR A 329 -0.54 -6.24 -33.25
N TRP A 330 -1.76 -6.38 -33.76
CA TRP A 330 -2.85 -7.03 -33.04
C TRP A 330 -3.29 -8.31 -33.72
N THR A 331 -3.59 -9.31 -32.90
CA THR A 331 -4.10 -10.60 -33.37
C THR A 331 -5.52 -10.41 -33.94
N PRO A 332 -5.79 -10.79 -35.20
CA PRO A 332 -7.15 -10.82 -35.71
C PRO A 332 -7.96 -11.83 -34.90
N VAL A 333 -9.06 -11.39 -34.31
CA VAL A 333 -9.93 -12.25 -33.47
C VAL A 333 -11.16 -12.62 -34.26
N SER A 334 -11.40 -13.92 -34.46
CA SER A 334 -12.67 -14.41 -34.99
C SER A 334 -13.72 -14.52 -33.87
N PRO A 335 -15.03 -14.49 -34.19
CA PRO A 335 -16.07 -14.72 -33.17
C PRO A 335 -15.89 -16.04 -32.41
N SER A 336 -15.32 -17.06 -33.07
CA SER A 336 -15.04 -18.34 -32.42
C SER A 336 -13.90 -18.26 -31.39
N ASP A 337 -12.93 -17.35 -31.61
CA ASP A 337 -11.81 -17.14 -30.68
C ASP A 337 -12.28 -16.41 -29.42
N VAL A 338 -13.23 -15.46 -29.56
CA VAL A 338 -13.87 -14.78 -28.42
C VAL A 338 -14.52 -15.76 -27.45
N THR A 339 -15.17 -16.80 -27.98
CA THR A 339 -15.84 -17.82 -27.16
C THR A 339 -14.89 -18.83 -26.51
N LYS A 340 -13.68 -19.00 -27.06
CA LYS A 340 -12.68 -19.96 -26.57
C LYS A 340 -11.67 -19.34 -25.62
N ALA A 341 -11.35 -18.06 -25.80
CA ALA A 341 -10.38 -17.36 -24.97
C ALA A 341 -10.87 -17.26 -23.51
N ARG A 342 -10.00 -17.69 -22.59
CA ARG A 342 -10.35 -17.83 -21.17
C ARG A 342 -9.96 -16.61 -20.33
N GLY A 343 -10.59 -16.47 -19.17
CA GLY A 343 -10.29 -15.45 -18.16
C GLY A 343 -10.13 -14.03 -18.72
N LEU A 344 -9.06 -13.35 -18.32
CA LEU A 344 -8.69 -12.00 -18.77
C LEU A 344 -8.41 -11.94 -20.28
N LEU A 345 -7.89 -13.01 -20.89
CA LEU A 345 -7.65 -13.04 -22.35
C LEU A 345 -8.98 -13.03 -23.12
N GLY A 346 -10.04 -13.62 -22.55
CA GLY A 346 -11.39 -13.50 -23.07
C GLY A 346 -11.91 -12.05 -23.11
N VAL A 347 -11.44 -11.19 -22.21
CA VAL A 347 -11.75 -9.76 -22.21
C VAL A 347 -11.02 -9.07 -23.34
N VAL A 348 -9.72 -9.32 -23.47
CA VAL A 348 -8.87 -8.79 -24.55
C VAL A 348 -9.48 -9.17 -25.91
N ALA A 349 -9.90 -10.42 -26.07
CA ALA A 349 -10.56 -10.91 -27.29
C ALA A 349 -11.85 -10.14 -27.62
N ARG A 350 -12.71 -9.87 -26.63
CA ARG A 350 -13.96 -9.11 -26.82
C ARG A 350 -13.71 -7.66 -27.20
N ILE A 351 -12.73 -7.01 -26.56
CA ILE A 351 -12.32 -5.64 -26.89
C ILE A 351 -11.81 -5.60 -28.32
N LEU A 352 -11.02 -6.59 -28.72
CA LEU A 352 -10.48 -6.67 -30.06
C LEU A 352 -11.53 -6.97 -31.13
N ASP A 353 -12.47 -7.88 -30.85
CA ASP A 353 -13.61 -8.15 -31.72
C ASP A 353 -14.43 -6.87 -31.95
N TYR A 354 -14.68 -6.10 -30.88
CA TYR A 354 -15.32 -4.80 -30.99
C TYR A 354 -14.48 -3.81 -31.81
N ALA A 355 -13.17 -3.72 -31.56
CA ALA A 355 -12.31 -2.77 -32.24
C ALA A 355 -12.22 -3.02 -33.75
N HIS A 356 -12.18 -4.29 -34.17
CA HIS A 356 -12.16 -4.72 -35.57
C HIS A 356 -13.54 -4.62 -36.23
N GLY A 357 -14.57 -5.21 -35.61
CA GLY A 357 -15.90 -5.36 -36.19
C GLY A 357 -16.80 -4.14 -36.02
N ARG A 358 -16.59 -3.38 -34.94
CA ARG A 358 -17.42 -2.22 -34.54
C ARG A 358 -18.90 -2.52 -34.61
N THR A 359 -19.28 -3.71 -34.15
CA THR A 359 -20.68 -4.15 -34.11
C THR A 359 -21.26 -3.86 -32.72
N LYS A 360 -22.58 -3.65 -32.68
CA LYS A 360 -23.29 -3.44 -31.43
C LYS A 360 -23.27 -4.68 -30.55
N GLU A 361 -23.27 -5.85 -31.16
CA GLU A 361 -23.17 -7.15 -30.49
C GLU A 361 -21.83 -7.33 -29.78
N ALA A 362 -20.71 -7.00 -30.45
CA ALA A 362 -19.39 -7.05 -29.83
C ALA A 362 -19.28 -6.06 -28.65
N LEU A 363 -19.83 -4.84 -28.81
CA LEU A 363 -19.87 -3.86 -27.72
C LEU A 363 -20.72 -4.37 -26.53
N ARG A 364 -21.86 -5.00 -26.82
CA ARG A 364 -22.72 -5.62 -25.80
C ARG A 364 -21.97 -6.73 -25.07
N SER A 365 -21.20 -7.56 -25.79
CA SER A 365 -20.36 -8.61 -25.20
C SER A 365 -19.32 -8.04 -24.23
N VAL A 366 -18.64 -6.94 -24.59
CA VAL A 366 -17.73 -6.23 -23.68
C VAL A 366 -18.48 -5.69 -22.46
N SER A 367 -19.61 -5.01 -22.67
CA SER A 367 -20.41 -4.40 -21.61
C SER A 367 -20.94 -5.42 -20.61
N THR A 368 -21.50 -6.54 -21.08
CA THR A 368 -21.97 -7.64 -20.23
C THR A 368 -20.82 -8.18 -19.40
N TYR A 369 -19.66 -8.38 -20.02
CA TYR A 369 -18.50 -8.87 -19.29
C TYR A 369 -18.02 -7.88 -18.23
N PHE A 370 -17.96 -6.58 -18.53
CA PHE A 370 -17.55 -5.56 -17.57
C PHE A 370 -18.54 -5.46 -16.40
N ALA A 371 -19.84 -5.59 -16.65
CA ALA A 371 -20.85 -5.64 -15.60
C ALA A 371 -20.67 -6.86 -14.68
N GLU A 372 -20.25 -8.01 -15.23
CA GLU A 372 -19.99 -9.23 -14.45
C GLU A 372 -18.64 -9.22 -13.71
N ALA A 373 -17.60 -8.64 -14.32
CA ALA A 373 -16.26 -8.57 -13.74
C ALA A 373 -16.11 -7.42 -12.74
N GLY A 374 -16.96 -6.40 -12.83
CA GLY A 374 -16.93 -5.20 -12.02
C GLY A 374 -16.26 -4.04 -12.74
N SER A 375 -16.66 -2.84 -12.34
CA SER A 375 -16.26 -1.59 -12.97
C SER A 375 -14.77 -1.30 -12.87
N TYR A 376 -13.97 -2.03 -12.09
CA TYR A 376 -12.54 -1.81 -11.88
C TYR A 376 -11.62 -2.38 -12.98
N ILE A 377 -12.17 -3.14 -13.93
CA ILE A 377 -11.43 -3.83 -14.98
C ILE A 377 -10.57 -2.90 -15.86
N HIS A 378 -11.00 -1.66 -16.04
CA HIS A 378 -10.24 -0.60 -16.73
C HIS A 378 -8.99 -0.15 -15.96
N TYR A 379 -8.86 -0.41 -14.67
CA TYR A 379 -7.60 -0.16 -13.96
C TYR A 379 -6.55 -1.24 -14.23
N ILE A 380 -7.00 -2.41 -14.68
CA ILE A 380 -6.16 -3.59 -14.90
C ILE A 380 -5.71 -3.63 -16.35
N LEU A 381 -6.59 -3.37 -17.31
CA LEU A 381 -6.20 -3.41 -18.71
C LEU A 381 -5.15 -2.34 -19.05
N PRO A 382 -4.22 -2.62 -19.97
CA PRO A 382 -3.35 -1.60 -20.53
C PRO A 382 -4.14 -0.45 -21.17
N THR A 383 -3.63 0.77 -21.06
CA THR A 383 -4.29 1.97 -21.60
C THR A 383 -4.63 1.82 -23.09
N HIS A 384 -3.74 1.22 -23.90
CA HIS A 384 -3.94 1.03 -25.33
C HIS A 384 -5.11 0.10 -25.71
N LEU A 385 -5.53 -0.78 -24.79
CA LEU A 385 -6.74 -1.60 -24.95
C LEU A 385 -7.99 -0.80 -24.57
N ILE A 386 -7.91 -0.04 -23.49
CA ILE A 386 -9.05 0.73 -22.95
C ILE A 386 -9.46 1.84 -23.91
N ILE A 387 -8.51 2.51 -24.55
CA ILE A 387 -8.79 3.58 -25.52
C ILE A 387 -9.55 3.10 -26.77
N LEU A 388 -9.65 1.79 -27.00
CA LEU A 388 -10.45 1.20 -28.07
C LEU A 388 -11.94 1.08 -27.72
N LEU A 389 -12.30 1.36 -26.46
CA LEU A 389 -13.67 1.34 -25.97
C LEU A 389 -14.24 2.76 -25.83
N PRO A 390 -15.56 2.95 -26.02
CA PRO A 390 -16.20 4.24 -25.79
C PRO A 390 -16.12 4.66 -24.32
N ASP A 391 -15.51 5.83 -24.08
CA ASP A 391 -15.46 6.61 -22.82
C ASP A 391 -15.49 5.80 -21.52
N VAL A 392 -14.41 5.07 -21.25
CA VAL A 392 -14.21 4.34 -19.98
C VAL A 392 -13.57 5.25 -18.91
N ASP A 393 -13.53 6.57 -19.13
CA ASP A 393 -12.94 7.50 -18.17
C ASP A 393 -13.91 7.73 -17.00
N LYS A 394 -13.83 6.78 -16.05
CA LYS A 394 -14.17 6.80 -14.62
C LYS A 394 -15.42 7.57 -14.19
N CYS A 395 -16.33 6.82 -13.57
CA CYS A 395 -17.62 7.19 -12.96
C CYS A 395 -18.84 7.26 -13.90
N SER A 396 -18.67 7.41 -15.22
CA SER A 396 -19.81 7.45 -16.18
C SER A 396 -19.81 6.37 -17.27
N GLY A 397 -18.78 5.52 -17.34
CA GLY A 397 -18.62 4.55 -18.44
C GLY A 397 -19.84 3.65 -18.64
N GLU A 398 -20.40 3.07 -17.56
CA GLU A 398 -21.60 2.22 -17.63
C GLU A 398 -22.79 2.95 -18.25
N LYS A 399 -23.01 4.22 -17.88
CA LYS A 399 -24.09 5.04 -18.43
C LYS A 399 -23.90 5.29 -19.93
N LEU A 400 -22.65 5.43 -20.40
CA LEU A 400 -22.39 5.58 -21.83
C LEU A 400 -22.57 4.26 -22.58
N PHE A 401 -22.10 3.14 -22.04
CA PHE A 401 -22.36 1.81 -22.61
C PHE A 401 -23.86 1.60 -22.78
N ASP A 402 -24.65 1.84 -21.73
CA ASP A 402 -26.10 1.71 -21.77
C ASP A 402 -26.75 2.65 -22.79
N LEU A 403 -26.31 3.91 -22.85
CA LEU A 403 -26.81 4.89 -23.81
C LEU A 403 -26.54 4.46 -25.25
N ILE A 404 -25.31 3.98 -25.54
CA ILE A 404 -24.94 3.49 -26.87
C ILE A 404 -25.72 2.22 -27.21
N LEU A 405 -25.85 1.29 -26.27
CA LEU A 405 -26.58 0.04 -26.45
C LEU A 405 -28.10 0.24 -26.59
N ALA A 406 -28.65 1.35 -26.09
CA ALA A 406 -30.05 1.73 -26.26
C ALA A 406 -30.38 2.27 -27.66
N THR A 407 -29.40 2.71 -28.46
CA THR A 407 -29.63 3.20 -29.83
C THR A 407 -30.07 2.08 -30.78
N SER A 408 -30.78 2.38 -31.87
CA SER A 408 -31.11 1.36 -32.90
C SER A 408 -29.86 0.87 -33.64
N ASP A 409 -29.86 -0.33 -34.24
CA ASP A 409 -28.70 -0.84 -34.97
C ASP A 409 -28.30 0.07 -36.15
N THR A 410 -29.29 0.66 -36.82
CA THR A 410 -29.06 1.64 -37.89
C THR A 410 -28.41 2.91 -37.36
N GLU A 411 -28.87 3.42 -36.21
CA GLU A 411 -28.30 4.59 -35.56
C GLU A 411 -26.89 4.31 -35.04
N PHE A 412 -26.67 3.13 -34.46
CA PHE A 412 -25.37 2.67 -34.02
C PHE A 412 -24.38 2.62 -35.18
N HIS A 413 -24.72 1.97 -36.29
CA HIS A 413 -23.86 1.92 -37.47
C HIS A 413 -23.61 3.31 -38.08
N THR A 414 -24.61 4.19 -38.06
CA THR A 414 -24.49 5.54 -38.62
C THR A 414 -23.61 6.44 -37.75
N LYS A 415 -23.77 6.38 -36.42
CA LYS A 415 -23.06 7.25 -35.47
C LYS A 415 -21.70 6.71 -35.05
N PHE A 416 -21.56 5.40 -34.89
CA PHE A 416 -20.38 4.74 -34.31
C PHE A 416 -19.67 3.79 -35.30
N GLY A 417 -20.42 3.13 -36.20
CA GLY A 417 -19.87 2.15 -37.15
C GLY A 417 -19.06 2.72 -38.33
N LYS A 418 -19.42 3.89 -38.88
CA LYS A 418 -18.82 4.44 -40.13
C LYS A 418 -17.50 5.23 -39.98
N ARG A 419 -16.68 4.96 -38.94
CA ARG A 419 -15.35 5.59 -38.70
C ARG A 419 -15.33 7.13 -38.69
N ARG A 420 -16.48 7.77 -38.53
CA ARG A 420 -16.63 9.22 -38.45
C ARG A 420 -17.69 9.52 -37.42
N VAL A 421 -17.32 9.44 -36.15
CA VAL A 421 -18.06 10.19 -35.14
C VAL A 421 -17.77 11.67 -35.40
N ARG A 422 -18.47 12.28 -36.38
CA ARG A 422 -18.55 13.74 -36.55
C ARG A 422 -19.50 14.36 -35.53
N ALA A 423 -19.73 13.70 -34.39
CA ALA A 423 -20.41 14.32 -33.28
C ALA A 423 -19.37 15.17 -32.53
N PRO A 424 -19.55 16.48 -32.39
CA PRO A 424 -18.67 17.37 -31.62
C PRO A 424 -18.64 17.07 -30.11
N ARG A 425 -19.00 15.85 -29.68
CA ARG A 425 -19.17 15.42 -28.29
C ARG A 425 -18.59 14.04 -27.94
N ALA A 426 -18.11 13.26 -28.90
CA ALA A 426 -17.46 11.99 -28.58
C ALA A 426 -16.02 12.26 -28.13
N MET A 427 -15.77 12.12 -26.83
CA MET A 427 -14.46 12.41 -26.25
C MET A 427 -13.45 11.35 -26.66
N ARG A 428 -12.33 11.81 -27.21
CA ARG A 428 -11.18 10.95 -27.45
C ARG A 428 -10.52 10.68 -26.09
N PRO A 429 -10.16 9.43 -25.78
CA PRO A 429 -9.55 9.09 -24.50
C PRO A 429 -8.18 9.76 -24.38
N ILE A 430 -7.91 10.33 -23.21
CA ILE A 430 -6.67 11.05 -22.91
C ILE A 430 -5.75 10.08 -22.15
N VAL A 431 -4.57 9.81 -22.70
CA VAL A 431 -3.59 8.87 -22.12
C VAL A 431 -2.83 9.54 -20.97
N SER A 432 -2.41 10.78 -21.20
CA SER A 432 -1.72 11.62 -20.22
C SER A 432 -2.09 13.09 -20.46
N TYR A 433 -1.86 13.95 -19.48
CA TYR A 433 -2.04 15.39 -19.64
C TYR A 433 -0.82 16.15 -19.11
N TYR A 434 -0.46 17.22 -19.81
CA TYR A 434 0.59 18.16 -19.42
C TYR A 434 -0.05 19.52 -19.18
N ILE A 435 0.16 20.07 -17.99
CA ILE A 435 -0.45 21.34 -17.59
C ILE A 435 0.38 22.49 -18.18
N SER A 436 -0.26 23.39 -18.93
CA SER A 436 0.38 24.65 -19.33
C SER A 436 0.45 25.60 -18.13
N THR A 437 1.54 26.34 -17.99
CA THR A 437 1.62 27.42 -16.98
C THR A 437 0.75 28.62 -17.36
N ASP A 438 0.52 28.83 -18.66
CA ASP A 438 -0.26 29.93 -19.20
C ASP A 438 -1.62 29.40 -19.68
N MET A 439 -2.66 29.58 -18.86
CA MET A 439 -4.01 29.06 -19.12
C MET A 439 -5.06 30.16 -18.99
N SER A 440 -5.85 30.36 -20.04
CA SER A 440 -7.01 31.26 -20.01
C SER A 440 -8.22 30.60 -19.32
N ASP A 441 -9.21 31.40 -18.91
CA ASP A 441 -10.44 30.85 -18.32
C ASP A 441 -11.25 30.02 -19.33
N ALA A 442 -11.19 30.38 -20.61
CA ALA A 442 -11.82 29.61 -21.68
C ALA A 442 -11.20 28.21 -21.83
N ASP A 443 -9.87 28.12 -21.63
CA ASP A 443 -9.11 26.88 -21.66
C ASP A 443 -9.46 25.96 -20.49
N MET A 444 -9.64 26.53 -19.29
CA MET A 444 -10.12 25.80 -18.11
C MET A 444 -11.57 25.31 -18.26
N LEU A 445 -12.46 26.13 -18.80
CA LEU A 445 -13.84 25.72 -19.09
C LEU A 445 -13.87 24.57 -20.11
N LYS A 446 -13.07 24.67 -21.17
CA LYS A 446 -12.94 23.58 -22.14
C LYS A 446 -12.46 22.31 -21.45
N LEU A 447 -11.43 22.39 -20.60
CA LEU A 447 -10.95 21.23 -19.85
C LEU A 447 -12.02 20.63 -18.95
N ALA A 448 -12.79 21.44 -18.19
CA ALA A 448 -13.86 20.94 -17.34
C ALA A 448 -15.01 20.27 -18.11
N GLN A 449 -15.32 20.76 -19.31
CA GLN A 449 -16.27 20.12 -20.22
C GLN A 449 -15.78 18.76 -20.74
N HIS A 450 -14.46 18.53 -20.76
CA HIS A 450 -13.87 17.26 -21.16
C HIS A 450 -13.69 16.31 -19.96
N SER A 451 -13.16 16.81 -18.85
CA SER A 451 -12.92 16.05 -17.63
C SER A 451 -12.94 16.97 -16.42
N ALA A 452 -14.04 16.94 -15.67
CA ALA A 452 -14.20 17.71 -14.45
C ALA A 452 -13.11 17.35 -13.41
N SER A 453 -12.76 16.07 -13.26
CA SER A 453 -11.71 15.63 -12.34
C SER A 453 -10.34 16.24 -12.68
N ILE A 454 -9.92 16.18 -13.95
CA ILE A 454 -8.63 16.78 -14.35
C ILE A 454 -8.70 18.30 -14.19
N ALA A 455 -9.80 18.93 -14.58
CA ALA A 455 -9.96 20.37 -14.43
C ALA A 455 -9.86 20.83 -12.97
N VAL A 456 -10.44 20.09 -12.03
CA VAL A 456 -10.33 20.37 -10.58
C VAL A 456 -8.89 20.18 -10.10
N ASP A 457 -8.23 19.09 -10.50
CA ASP A 457 -6.83 18.81 -10.13
C ASP A 457 -5.91 19.97 -10.58
N VAL A 458 -6.02 20.36 -11.85
CA VAL A 458 -5.25 21.46 -12.48
C VAL A 458 -5.56 22.80 -11.81
N LEU A 459 -6.84 23.10 -11.59
CA LEU A 459 -7.29 24.33 -10.94
C LEU A 459 -6.65 24.47 -9.56
N LEU A 460 -6.72 23.41 -8.76
CA LEU A 460 -6.23 23.40 -7.40
C LEU A 460 -4.70 23.46 -7.34
N GLU A 461 -3.99 22.76 -8.24
CA GLU A 461 -2.53 22.86 -8.33
C GLU A 461 -2.08 24.28 -8.65
N ARG A 462 -2.74 24.94 -9.62
CA ARG A 462 -2.46 26.34 -9.95
C ARG A 462 -2.74 27.27 -8.77
N ALA A 463 -3.86 27.08 -8.08
CA ALA A 463 -4.24 27.88 -6.93
C ALA A 463 -3.26 27.74 -5.74
N MET A 464 -2.52 26.63 -5.67
CA MET A 464 -1.45 26.42 -4.68
C MET A 464 -0.12 27.06 -5.11
N LEU A 465 0.17 27.08 -6.41
CA LEU A 465 1.43 27.63 -6.93
C LEU A 465 1.43 29.16 -7.07
N THR A 466 0.26 29.77 -7.22
CA THR A 466 0.12 31.20 -7.50
C THR A 466 -0.87 31.85 -6.53
N ALA A 467 -0.41 32.83 -5.76
CA ALA A 467 -1.23 33.52 -4.75
C ALA A 467 -2.35 34.39 -5.38
N ASP A 468 -2.20 34.78 -6.65
CA ASP A 468 -3.06 35.75 -7.36
C ASP A 468 -3.91 35.13 -8.48
N VAL A 469 -4.34 33.87 -8.33
CA VAL A 469 -5.25 33.23 -9.30
C VAL A 469 -6.65 33.85 -9.19
N LYS A 470 -6.83 35.05 -9.76
CA LYS A 470 -8.14 35.60 -10.10
C LYS A 470 -8.60 34.98 -11.40
N LEU A 471 -9.08 33.75 -11.31
CA LEU A 471 -9.80 33.13 -12.42
C LEU A 471 -11.12 33.88 -12.59
N SER A 472 -11.36 34.47 -13.77
CA SER A 472 -12.71 34.94 -14.14
C SER A 472 -13.52 33.75 -14.67
N VAL A 473 -13.49 32.68 -13.88
CA VAL A 473 -14.11 31.42 -14.26
C VAL A 473 -15.63 31.55 -14.12
N ASN A 474 -16.28 31.33 -15.26
CA ASN A 474 -17.71 31.50 -15.49
C ASN A 474 -18.53 30.44 -14.74
N ASP A 475 -19.76 30.77 -14.31
CA ASP A 475 -20.77 29.85 -13.75
C ASP A 475 -20.87 28.50 -14.51
N LYS A 476 -20.62 28.52 -15.82
CA LYS A 476 -20.55 27.31 -16.66
C LYS A 476 -19.52 26.28 -16.19
N PHE A 477 -18.37 26.72 -15.67
CA PHE A 477 -17.35 25.81 -15.15
C PHE A 477 -17.85 25.14 -13.88
N VAL A 478 -18.43 25.91 -12.97
CA VAL A 478 -19.03 25.39 -11.74
C VAL A 478 -20.13 24.39 -12.09
N GLN A 479 -20.97 24.69 -13.09
CA GLN A 479 -21.98 23.74 -13.58
C GLN A 479 -21.35 22.41 -14.06
N CYS A 480 -20.23 22.45 -14.79
CA CYS A 480 -19.52 21.22 -15.17
C CYS A 480 -19.06 20.40 -13.95
N LEU A 481 -18.66 21.06 -12.86
CA LEU A 481 -18.30 20.37 -11.62
C LEU A 481 -19.53 19.77 -10.92
N LEU A 482 -20.64 20.52 -10.89
CA LEU A 482 -21.90 20.06 -10.31
C LEU A 482 -22.48 18.86 -11.05
N ASP A 483 -22.27 18.79 -12.36
CA ASP A 483 -22.66 17.67 -13.21
C ASP A 483 -21.77 16.42 -13.01
N SER A 484 -20.68 16.52 -12.25
CA SER A 484 -19.69 15.45 -12.00
C SER A 484 -19.27 15.38 -10.51
N PRO A 485 -20.21 15.10 -9.59
CA PRO A 485 -19.98 15.28 -8.16
C PRO A 485 -18.97 14.29 -7.56
N GLU A 486 -18.73 13.14 -8.18
CA GLU A 486 -17.69 12.18 -7.80
C GLU A 486 -16.28 12.78 -7.98
N SER A 487 -16.10 13.64 -8.99
CA SER A 487 -14.83 14.35 -9.22
C SER A 487 -14.52 15.34 -8.10
N LEU A 488 -15.55 16.00 -7.58
CA LEU A 488 -15.43 16.88 -6.41
C LEU A 488 -15.09 16.08 -5.16
N LEU A 489 -15.78 14.95 -4.95
CA LEU A 489 -15.60 14.09 -3.79
C LEU A 489 -14.18 13.48 -3.73
N ALA A 490 -13.60 13.10 -4.87
CA ALA A 490 -12.22 12.63 -4.95
C ALA A 490 -11.19 13.66 -4.45
N GLN A 491 -11.54 14.95 -4.49
CA GLN A 491 -10.71 16.08 -4.05
C GLN A 491 -11.24 16.75 -2.77
N VAL A 492 -12.04 16.04 -1.96
CA VAL A 492 -12.68 16.61 -0.74
C VAL A 492 -11.70 17.27 0.23
N HIS A 493 -10.48 16.74 0.34
CA HIS A 493 -9.43 17.29 1.21
C HIS A 493 -8.89 18.65 0.74
N ARG A 494 -9.14 19.04 -0.52
CA ARG A 494 -8.79 20.34 -1.11
C ARG A 494 -10.00 21.25 -1.30
N PHE A 495 -11.17 20.79 -0.88
CA PHE A 495 -12.43 21.44 -1.20
C PHE A 495 -12.54 22.86 -0.64
N GLY A 496 -11.88 23.17 0.49
CA GLY A 496 -11.85 24.54 1.02
C GLY A 496 -11.26 25.54 0.03
N LYS A 497 -10.26 25.14 -0.77
CA LYS A 497 -9.72 26.02 -1.82
C LYS A 497 -10.72 26.24 -2.96
N LEU A 498 -11.55 25.25 -3.29
CA LEU A 498 -12.63 25.43 -4.26
C LEU A 498 -13.69 26.40 -3.73
N LEU A 499 -14.03 26.33 -2.44
CA LEU A 499 -14.99 27.25 -1.82
C LEU A 499 -14.46 28.69 -1.81
N GLU A 500 -13.17 28.89 -1.53
CA GLU A 500 -12.52 30.20 -1.65
C GLU A 500 -12.56 30.76 -3.08
N LEU A 501 -12.39 29.90 -4.09
CA LEU A 501 -12.41 30.29 -5.50
C LEU A 501 -13.83 30.58 -6.02
N PHE A 502 -14.86 29.96 -5.42
CA PHE A 502 -16.26 30.05 -5.86
C PHE A 502 -17.22 30.36 -4.70
N PRO A 503 -17.06 31.49 -3.99
CA PRO A 503 -17.85 31.80 -2.80
C PRO A 503 -19.37 31.88 -3.09
N ASP A 504 -19.75 32.41 -4.26
CA ASP A 504 -21.16 32.54 -4.66
C ASP A 504 -21.85 31.19 -4.91
N HIS A 505 -21.09 30.09 -5.01
CA HIS A 505 -21.59 28.74 -5.28
C HIS A 505 -21.38 27.77 -4.10
N GLU A 506 -20.92 28.27 -2.94
CA GLU A 506 -20.56 27.45 -1.78
C GLU A 506 -21.68 26.48 -1.37
N GLU A 507 -22.92 26.97 -1.21
CA GLU A 507 -24.04 26.15 -0.76
C GLU A 507 -24.33 24.99 -1.72
N VAL A 508 -24.36 25.26 -3.03
CA VAL A 508 -24.68 24.24 -4.04
C VAL A 508 -23.56 23.22 -4.17
N LEU A 509 -22.30 23.67 -4.12
CA LEU A 509 -21.12 22.79 -4.13
C LEU A 509 -21.11 21.86 -2.91
N ARG A 510 -21.31 22.40 -1.71
CA ARG A 510 -21.38 21.63 -0.45
C ARG A 510 -22.49 20.59 -0.46
N LYS A 511 -23.70 20.98 -0.88
CA LYS A 511 -24.84 20.07 -1.01
C LYS A 511 -24.53 18.93 -1.99
N THR A 512 -23.92 19.26 -3.12
CA THR A 512 -23.59 18.30 -4.18
C THR A 512 -22.54 17.29 -3.75
N VAL A 513 -21.44 17.74 -3.14
CA VAL A 513 -20.38 16.83 -2.65
C VAL A 513 -20.88 15.97 -1.48
N THR A 514 -21.71 16.52 -0.60
CA THR A 514 -22.33 15.77 0.51
C THR A 514 -23.26 14.68 -0.01
N GLN A 515 -24.09 15.00 -1.00
CA GLN A 515 -24.98 14.02 -1.62
C GLN A 515 -24.19 12.89 -2.30
N ALA A 516 -23.09 13.23 -2.98
CA ALA A 516 -22.20 12.22 -3.56
C ALA A 516 -21.52 11.36 -2.48
N ALA A 517 -21.14 11.94 -1.35
CA ALA A 517 -20.55 11.19 -0.24
C ALA A 517 -21.53 10.19 0.38
N ILE A 518 -22.83 10.48 0.36
CA ILE A 518 -23.90 9.56 0.82
C ILE A 518 -24.07 8.39 -0.15
N THR A 519 -23.99 8.63 -1.46
CA THR A 519 -24.29 7.61 -2.49
C THR A 519 -23.10 6.73 -2.85
N ASN A 520 -21.87 7.16 -2.55
CA ASN A 520 -20.64 6.47 -2.94
C ASN A 520 -19.95 5.78 -1.76
N LEU A 521 -19.32 4.62 -2.02
CA LEU A 521 -18.50 3.93 -1.03
C LEU A 521 -17.14 4.62 -0.88
N VAL A 522 -16.68 4.78 0.37
CA VAL A 522 -15.40 5.44 0.72
C VAL A 522 -14.19 4.73 0.12
N ALA A 523 -14.31 3.42 -0.15
CA ALA A 523 -13.20 2.51 -0.46
C ALA A 523 -12.66 2.60 -1.90
N GLN A 524 -13.39 3.19 -2.87
CA GLN A 524 -13.08 2.94 -4.28
C GLN A 524 -12.14 3.95 -4.97
N ASN A 525 -11.88 5.15 -4.40
CA ASN A 525 -11.35 6.26 -5.21
C ASN A 525 -10.07 6.98 -4.71
N LEU A 526 -9.49 6.61 -3.57
CA LEU A 526 -8.38 7.40 -2.97
C LEU A 526 -7.00 6.71 -2.98
N SER A 527 -6.80 5.68 -3.80
CA SER A 527 -5.48 5.05 -4.00
C SER A 527 -4.40 6.00 -4.57
N ARG A 528 -4.79 7.22 -4.97
CA ARG A 528 -3.83 8.27 -5.31
C ARG A 528 -3.21 8.83 -4.03
N ARG A 529 -2.02 8.34 -3.75
CA ARG A 529 -1.02 8.93 -2.86
C ARG A 529 -1.06 10.47 -2.92
N LEU A 530 -1.51 11.12 -1.86
CA LEU A 530 -1.65 12.58 -1.80
C LEU A 530 -0.32 13.25 -1.40
N PRO A 531 0.14 14.29 -2.12
CA PRO A 531 1.35 15.03 -1.74
C PRO A 531 1.23 15.68 -0.35
N ARG A 532 2.37 15.93 0.30
CA ARG A 532 2.42 16.64 1.61
C ARG A 532 1.83 18.06 1.46
N ASN A 533 1.13 18.53 2.49
CA ASN A 533 0.46 19.85 2.53
C ASN A 533 -0.62 20.06 1.46
N ALA A 534 -1.22 18.99 0.94
CA ALA A 534 -2.31 19.08 -0.02
C ALA A 534 -3.67 19.45 0.61
N ALA A 535 -3.81 19.49 1.94
CA ALA A 535 -5.11 19.80 2.55
C ALA A 535 -5.41 21.31 2.47
N SER A 536 -6.64 21.66 2.08
CA SER A 536 -7.18 23.02 2.14
C SER A 536 -8.47 22.98 2.97
N PRO A 537 -8.38 23.19 4.29
CA PRO A 537 -9.47 22.95 5.21
C PRO A 537 -10.64 23.93 5.03
N PHE A 538 -11.84 23.48 5.39
CA PHE A 538 -13.06 24.29 5.48
C PHE A 538 -13.93 23.75 6.62
N LEU A 539 -14.70 24.62 7.26
CA LEU A 539 -15.54 24.21 8.38
C LEU A 539 -16.74 23.37 7.90
N LEU A 540 -16.88 22.16 8.46
CA LEU A 540 -18.04 21.31 8.26
C LEU A 540 -19.25 21.78 9.08
N SER A 541 -20.41 21.81 8.45
CA SER A 541 -21.72 22.06 9.04
C SER A 541 -22.29 20.77 9.62
N LEU A 542 -21.80 20.35 10.79
CA LEU A 542 -22.27 19.14 11.47
C LEU A 542 -23.62 19.39 12.19
N PRO A 543 -24.54 18.40 12.20
CA PRO A 543 -24.42 17.05 11.65
C PRO A 543 -24.74 16.93 10.14
N ALA A 544 -25.20 18.00 9.48
CA ALA A 544 -25.68 17.93 8.09
C ALA A 544 -24.64 17.43 7.07
N GLU A 545 -23.36 17.71 7.29
CA GLU A 545 -22.25 17.28 6.43
C GLU A 545 -21.48 16.06 6.97
N ALA A 546 -22.05 15.29 7.91
CA ALA A 546 -21.38 14.13 8.54
C ALA A 546 -20.94 13.05 7.53
N ALA A 547 -21.60 12.95 6.37
CA ALA A 547 -21.21 12.05 5.29
C ALA A 547 -19.81 12.32 4.71
N LEU A 548 -19.24 13.52 4.91
CA LEU A 548 -17.89 13.87 4.44
C LEU A 548 -16.78 13.38 5.39
N LEU A 549 -17.10 13.10 6.66
CA LEU A 549 -16.10 12.72 7.67
C LEU A 549 -15.29 11.46 7.28
N PRO A 550 -15.91 10.37 6.80
CA PRO A 550 -15.18 9.17 6.39
C PRO A 550 -14.23 9.41 5.21
N TRP A 551 -14.64 10.26 4.27
CA TRP A 551 -13.84 10.60 3.09
C TRP A 551 -12.62 11.44 3.47
N LEU A 552 -12.78 12.41 4.36
CA LEU A 552 -11.67 13.19 4.89
C LEU A 552 -10.73 12.33 5.75
N ALA A 553 -11.26 11.44 6.59
CA ALA A 553 -10.45 10.49 7.36
C ALA A 553 -9.65 9.54 6.43
N ASN A 554 -10.25 9.07 5.33
CA ASN A 554 -9.54 8.29 4.32
C ASN A 554 -8.48 9.11 3.59
N ALA A 555 -8.75 10.38 3.26
CA ALA A 555 -7.75 11.27 2.67
C ALA A 555 -6.56 11.50 3.60
N PHE A 556 -6.80 11.66 4.91
CA PHE A 556 -5.75 11.71 5.92
C PHE A 556 -4.89 10.44 5.94
N ALA A 557 -5.53 9.26 5.88
CA ALA A 557 -4.84 7.97 5.85
C ALA A 557 -3.95 7.75 4.60
N ASN A 558 -4.32 8.36 3.47
CA ASN A 558 -3.65 8.19 2.17
C ASN A 558 -2.57 9.25 1.86
N GLN A 559 -2.26 10.16 2.79
CA GLN A 559 -1.17 11.11 2.61
C GLN A 559 0.19 10.41 2.55
N ILE A 560 1.05 10.83 1.62
CA ILE A 560 2.38 10.23 1.43
C ILE A 560 3.30 10.59 2.60
N ASP A 561 3.82 9.56 3.27
CA ASP A 561 5.03 9.68 4.09
C ASP A 561 6.25 9.80 3.19
N VAL A 562 6.54 11.02 2.72
CA VAL A 562 7.72 11.22 1.87
C VAL A 562 9.02 10.99 2.66
N HIS A 563 9.04 11.19 3.98
CA HIS A 563 10.21 10.90 4.84
C HIS A 563 9.82 10.55 6.27
N PHE A 564 10.31 9.40 6.75
CA PHE A 564 10.08 8.77 8.05
C PHE A 564 10.66 9.50 9.29
N PHE A 565 11.11 10.76 9.22
CA PHE A 565 11.99 11.29 10.29
C PHE A 565 11.81 12.77 10.69
N SER A 566 10.68 13.42 10.43
CA SER A 566 10.45 14.75 11.04
C SER A 566 9.09 14.82 11.73
N GLU A 567 9.08 14.71 13.06
CA GLU A 567 7.91 14.94 13.92
C GLU A 567 7.16 16.23 13.56
N GLN A 568 7.89 17.28 13.17
CA GLN A 568 7.32 18.56 12.74
C GLN A 568 6.36 18.42 11.54
N ALA A 569 6.72 17.65 10.50
CA ALA A 569 5.87 17.47 9.32
C ALA A 569 4.61 16.62 9.61
N HIS A 570 4.64 15.81 10.68
CA HIS A 570 3.49 15.02 11.09
C HIS A 570 2.48 15.88 11.87
N SER A 571 2.96 16.70 12.80
CA SER A 571 2.12 17.63 13.56
C SER A 571 1.35 18.62 12.69
N SER A 572 1.97 19.14 11.62
CA SER A 572 1.33 20.08 10.69
C SER A 572 0.16 19.45 9.93
N ASN A 573 0.29 18.19 9.48
CA ASN A 573 -0.78 17.52 8.75
C ASN A 573 -1.99 17.22 9.65
N LEU A 574 -1.76 16.75 10.87
CA LEU A 574 -2.85 16.50 11.83
C LEU A 574 -3.64 17.78 12.11
N SER A 575 -2.93 18.91 12.32
CA SER A 575 -3.58 20.20 12.58
C SER A 575 -4.48 20.64 11.43
N ALA A 576 -4.02 20.51 10.18
CA ALA A 576 -4.81 20.87 9.00
C ALA A 576 -6.10 20.03 8.87
N PHE A 577 -6.07 18.75 9.26
CA PHE A 577 -7.29 17.93 9.24
C PHE A 577 -8.25 18.27 10.37
N LEU A 578 -7.76 18.67 11.54
CA LEU A 578 -8.62 19.08 12.65
C LEU A 578 -9.42 20.36 12.35
N GLU A 579 -8.93 21.20 11.44
CA GLU A 579 -9.62 22.41 10.98
C GLU A 579 -10.93 22.12 10.22
N PHE A 580 -11.11 20.91 9.64
CA PHE A 580 -12.40 20.56 9.00
C PHE A 580 -13.55 20.42 10.01
N ALA A 581 -13.26 19.90 11.21
CA ALA A 581 -14.26 19.67 12.25
C ALA A 581 -13.72 20.05 13.64
N PRO A 582 -13.59 21.36 13.94
CA PRO A 582 -12.98 21.82 15.18
C PRO A 582 -13.88 21.61 16.41
N SER A 583 -15.20 21.46 16.24
CA SER A 583 -16.15 21.32 17.34
C SER A 583 -16.27 19.87 17.81
N LYS A 584 -15.73 19.58 19.01
CA LYS A 584 -15.87 18.26 19.66
C LYS A 584 -17.33 17.93 19.97
N ASP A 585 -18.12 18.91 20.41
CA ASP A 585 -19.52 18.72 20.76
C ASP A 585 -20.35 18.33 19.53
N ALA A 586 -20.08 18.95 18.37
CA ALA A 586 -20.77 18.60 17.13
C ALA A 586 -20.40 17.19 16.64
N LEU A 587 -19.15 16.76 16.83
CA LEU A 587 -18.72 15.39 16.55
C LEU A 587 -19.38 14.36 17.48
N LEU A 588 -19.52 14.70 18.77
CA LEU A 588 -20.25 13.86 19.74
C LEU A 588 -21.72 13.74 19.35
N GLN A 589 -22.37 14.82 18.91
CA GLN A 589 -23.75 14.78 18.40
C GLN A 589 -23.88 13.82 17.21
N VAL A 590 -22.96 13.88 16.24
CA VAL A 590 -22.94 12.93 15.11
C VAL A 590 -22.80 11.49 15.61
N LEU A 591 -21.92 11.26 16.58
CA LEU A 591 -21.67 9.93 17.13
C LEU A 591 -22.86 9.38 17.94
N GLU A 592 -23.63 10.25 18.59
CA GLU A 592 -24.82 9.89 19.38
C GLU A 592 -26.10 9.76 18.54
N ASP A 593 -26.13 10.37 17.35
CA ASP A 593 -27.29 10.33 16.43
C ASP A 593 -27.47 8.95 15.81
N GLN A 594 -28.42 8.17 16.35
CA GLN A 594 -28.75 6.83 15.88
C GLN A 594 -29.38 6.78 14.48
N SER A 595 -29.80 7.92 13.93
CA SER A 595 -30.33 7.99 12.56
C SER A 595 -29.23 7.96 11.50
N LEU A 596 -27.99 8.28 11.89
CA LEU A 596 -26.85 8.29 10.98
C LEU A 596 -26.26 6.88 10.81
N PRO A 597 -25.74 6.54 9.62
CA PRO A 597 -25.07 5.27 9.38
C PRO A 597 -23.77 5.11 10.19
N VAL A 598 -23.44 3.86 10.54
CA VAL A 598 -22.21 3.49 11.28
C VAL A 598 -20.93 4.06 10.65
N VAL A 599 -20.86 4.14 9.32
CA VAL A 599 -19.69 4.73 8.62
C VAL A 599 -19.44 6.19 9.02
N GLN A 600 -20.51 6.97 9.23
CA GLN A 600 -20.42 8.38 9.65
C GLN A 600 -20.02 8.49 11.13
N HIS A 601 -20.53 7.58 11.97
CA HIS A 601 -20.09 7.44 13.37
C HIS A 601 -18.59 7.12 13.46
N ALA A 602 -18.10 6.19 12.63
CA ALA A 602 -16.69 5.84 12.56
C ALA A 602 -15.85 7.06 12.13
N GLY A 603 -16.32 7.83 11.14
CA GLY A 603 -15.68 9.07 10.71
C GLY A 603 -15.59 10.11 11.83
N ALA A 604 -16.69 10.34 12.55
CA ALA A 604 -16.71 11.24 13.71
C ALA A 604 -15.78 10.76 14.83
N TRP A 605 -15.74 9.46 15.09
CA TRP A 605 -14.85 8.86 16.09
C TRP A 605 -13.37 9.08 15.75
N ILE A 606 -12.97 8.93 14.47
CA ILE A 606 -11.60 9.23 14.03
C ILE A 606 -11.22 10.68 14.34
N TYR A 607 -12.12 11.63 14.05
CA TYR A 607 -11.87 13.04 14.34
C TYR A 607 -11.79 13.32 15.84
N LEU A 608 -12.65 12.70 16.66
CA LEU A 608 -12.52 12.78 18.12
C LEU A 608 -11.20 12.19 18.62
N PHE A 609 -10.73 11.11 17.98
CA PHE A 609 -9.45 10.49 18.30
C PHE A 609 -8.28 11.42 17.95
N MET A 610 -8.30 12.06 16.79
CA MET A 610 -7.34 13.11 16.40
C MET A 610 -7.36 14.30 17.39
N HIS A 611 -8.56 14.73 17.79
CA HIS A 611 -8.77 15.81 18.76
C HIS A 611 -8.21 15.49 20.14
N ALA A 612 -8.34 14.25 20.59
CA ALA A 612 -7.76 13.79 21.86
C ALA A 612 -6.23 13.68 21.75
N SER A 613 -5.73 13.19 20.62
CA SER A 613 -4.29 13.00 20.33
C SER A 613 -3.51 14.30 20.23
N SER A 614 -4.17 15.41 19.88
CA SER A 614 -3.54 16.73 19.72
C SER A 614 -3.51 17.58 21.01
N LEU A 615 -4.11 17.09 22.10
CA LEU A 615 -4.09 17.81 23.38
C LEU A 615 -2.71 17.74 24.05
N PRO A 616 -2.34 18.72 24.90
CA PRO A 616 -1.10 18.68 25.68
C PRO A 616 -0.99 17.49 26.64
N ARG A 617 -2.13 16.90 27.03
CA ARG A 617 -2.24 15.72 27.89
C ARG A 617 -3.19 14.71 27.24
N PRO A 618 -2.73 13.98 26.22
CA PRO A 618 -3.59 13.11 25.43
C PRO A 618 -4.11 11.92 26.24
N GLU A 619 -3.42 11.47 27.30
CA GLU A 619 -3.74 10.23 28.02
C GLU A 619 -5.16 10.25 28.62
N GLU A 620 -5.54 11.35 29.27
CA GLU A 620 -6.85 11.46 29.94
C GLU A 620 -7.99 11.47 28.90
N ALA A 621 -7.83 12.26 27.84
CA ALA A 621 -8.83 12.39 26.79
C ALA A 621 -9.01 11.08 26.01
N LEU A 622 -7.89 10.40 25.71
CA LEU A 622 -7.89 9.10 25.05
C LEU A 622 -8.51 8.02 25.93
N THR A 623 -8.20 8.00 27.22
CA THR A 623 -8.78 7.03 28.17
C THR A 623 -10.30 7.14 28.19
N ARG A 624 -10.81 8.37 28.26
CA ARG A 624 -12.25 8.63 28.21
C ARG A 624 -12.87 8.21 26.87
N LEU A 625 -12.22 8.51 25.75
CA LEU A 625 -12.72 8.16 24.42
C LEU A 625 -12.73 6.63 24.21
N LEU A 626 -11.64 5.94 24.52
CA LEU A 626 -11.50 4.50 24.30
C LEU A 626 -12.44 3.69 25.21
N SER A 627 -12.58 4.09 26.48
CA SER A 627 -13.51 3.44 27.41
C SER A 627 -14.97 3.65 27.02
N GLY A 628 -15.33 4.87 26.57
CA GLY A 628 -16.70 5.21 26.17
C GLY A 628 -17.20 4.47 24.92
N TYR A 629 -16.29 4.08 24.02
CA TYR A 629 -16.64 3.48 22.73
C TYR A 629 -16.09 2.07 22.51
N LYS A 630 -15.63 1.38 23.56
CA LYS A 630 -15.07 0.01 23.49
C LYS A 630 -16.00 -0.97 22.77
N VAL A 631 -17.31 -0.89 23.01
CA VAL A 631 -18.31 -1.77 22.38
C VAL A 631 -18.42 -1.49 20.88
N ARG A 632 -18.65 -0.22 20.52
CA ARG A 632 -18.82 0.23 19.11
C ARG A 632 -17.59 0.06 18.24
N MET A 633 -16.40 -0.04 18.83
CA MET A 633 -15.17 -0.27 18.08
C MET A 633 -15.23 -1.53 17.20
N GLY A 634 -15.95 -2.59 17.63
CA GLY A 634 -16.17 -3.77 16.81
C GLY A 634 -16.96 -3.44 15.54
N GLU A 635 -18.05 -2.67 15.69
CA GLU A 635 -18.89 -2.25 14.56
C GLU A 635 -18.11 -1.43 13.53
N PHE A 636 -17.18 -0.57 13.99
CA PHE A 636 -16.34 0.24 13.10
C PHE A 636 -15.30 -0.60 12.35
N ILE A 637 -14.73 -1.61 13.00
CA ILE A 637 -13.70 -2.46 12.43
C ILE A 637 -14.32 -3.45 11.42
N ASP A 638 -15.47 -4.02 11.76
CA ASP A 638 -16.14 -5.09 11.02
C ASP A 638 -17.06 -4.56 9.90
N MET A 639 -17.10 -3.25 9.67
CA MET A 639 -17.90 -2.68 8.60
C MET A 639 -17.40 -3.15 7.21
N PRO A 640 -18.30 -3.39 6.23
CA PRO A 640 -17.94 -3.91 4.91
C PRO A 640 -16.83 -3.13 4.17
N ASP A 641 -16.76 -1.81 4.38
CA ASP A 641 -15.73 -0.93 3.82
C ASP A 641 -14.71 -0.46 4.87
N GLY A 642 -14.46 -1.26 5.91
CA GLY A 642 -13.66 -0.88 7.09
C GLY A 642 -12.17 -0.59 6.84
N ALA A 643 -11.68 -0.81 5.62
CA ALA A 643 -10.25 -0.66 5.31
C ALA A 643 -9.75 0.77 5.52
N TRP A 644 -10.54 1.78 5.10
CA TRP A 644 -10.18 3.19 5.30
C TRP A 644 -10.09 3.55 6.79
N PHE A 645 -10.97 2.96 7.61
CA PHE A 645 -10.98 3.21 9.05
C PHE A 645 -9.74 2.63 9.70
N ILE A 646 -9.40 1.37 9.41
CA ILE A 646 -8.19 0.75 9.94
C ILE A 646 -6.94 1.55 9.53
N ALA A 647 -6.87 2.01 8.27
CA ALA A 647 -5.78 2.86 7.81
C ALA A 647 -5.74 4.20 8.56
N ALA A 648 -6.89 4.85 8.77
CA ALA A 648 -6.99 6.12 9.48
C ALA A 648 -6.66 5.98 10.98
N VAL A 649 -7.21 4.98 11.68
CA VAL A 649 -6.88 4.68 13.08
C VAL A 649 -5.39 4.42 13.23
N SER A 650 -4.83 3.57 12.36
CA SER A 650 -3.40 3.25 12.40
C SER A 650 -2.55 4.50 12.22
N ARG A 651 -2.96 5.38 11.31
CA ARG A 651 -2.30 6.66 11.07
C ARG A 651 -2.37 7.58 12.29
N VAL A 652 -3.51 7.67 12.99
CA VAL A 652 -3.61 8.45 14.24
C VAL A 652 -2.70 7.84 15.32
N CYS A 653 -2.72 6.51 15.49
CA CYS A 653 -1.87 5.82 16.47
C CYS A 653 -0.37 6.06 16.26
N MET A 654 0.10 6.08 15.01
CA MET A 654 1.50 6.38 14.69
C MET A 654 1.93 7.80 15.10
N ASN A 655 0.99 8.74 15.21
CA ASN A 655 1.28 10.12 15.60
C ASN A 655 1.14 10.36 17.11
N LEU A 656 0.85 9.32 17.91
CA LEU A 656 0.72 9.46 19.34
C LEU A 656 2.09 9.49 20.05
N PRO A 657 2.24 10.32 21.09
CA PRO A 657 3.39 10.28 21.98
C PRO A 657 3.64 8.88 22.56
N THR A 658 4.89 8.58 22.91
CA THR A 658 5.30 7.25 23.41
C THR A 658 4.63 6.89 24.73
N GLU A 659 4.28 7.89 25.54
CA GLU A 659 3.58 7.75 26.81
C GLU A 659 2.16 7.17 26.65
N CYS A 660 1.57 7.32 25.46
CA CYS A 660 0.25 6.80 25.14
C CYS A 660 0.24 5.32 24.69
N THR A 661 1.40 4.69 24.45
CA THR A 661 1.47 3.34 23.86
C THR A 661 0.64 2.32 24.65
N ASN A 662 0.83 2.24 25.97
CA ASN A 662 0.11 1.30 26.83
C ASN A 662 -1.42 1.49 26.79
N LEU A 663 -1.89 2.72 26.53
CA LEU A 663 -3.31 3.04 26.48
C LEU A 663 -3.96 2.54 25.19
N ILE A 664 -3.23 2.55 24.08
CA ILE A 664 -3.72 2.15 22.75
C ILE A 664 -3.41 0.70 22.40
N GLU A 665 -2.56 0.01 23.16
CA GLU A 665 -2.26 -1.42 22.99
C GLU A 665 -3.54 -2.27 22.82
N PRO A 666 -4.57 -2.18 23.69
CA PRO A 666 -5.78 -3.00 23.52
C PRO A 666 -6.52 -2.73 22.19
N LEU A 667 -6.47 -1.49 21.69
CA LEU A 667 -7.03 -1.15 20.39
C LEU A 667 -6.21 -1.79 19.26
N VAL A 668 -4.88 -1.70 19.31
CA VAL A 668 -3.98 -2.29 18.32
C VAL A 668 -4.08 -3.81 18.31
N ALA A 669 -4.15 -4.46 19.47
CA ALA A 669 -4.38 -5.90 19.57
C ALA A 669 -5.69 -6.32 18.88
N ARG A 670 -6.77 -5.57 19.12
CA ARG A 670 -8.06 -5.84 18.47
C ARG A 670 -8.00 -5.64 16.96
N LEU A 671 -7.30 -4.61 16.49
CA LEU A 671 -7.08 -4.39 15.05
C LEU A 671 -6.28 -5.54 14.42
N LEU A 672 -5.26 -6.07 15.11
CA LEU A 672 -4.48 -7.23 14.62
C LEU A 672 -5.34 -8.50 14.52
N ASP A 673 -6.19 -8.73 15.51
CA ASP A 673 -7.10 -9.88 15.53
C ASP A 673 -8.12 -9.81 14.39
N SER A 674 -8.79 -8.66 14.24
CA SER A 674 -9.79 -8.43 13.20
C SER A 674 -9.22 -8.39 11.79
N THR A 675 -7.92 -8.05 11.64
CA THR A 675 -7.23 -8.02 10.35
C THR A 675 -6.39 -9.26 10.07
N SER A 676 -6.53 -10.32 10.87
CA SER A 676 -5.75 -11.56 10.73
C SER A 676 -5.75 -12.13 9.30
N ASN A 677 -6.88 -12.08 8.61
CA ASN A 677 -7.07 -12.50 7.21
C ASN A 677 -7.15 -11.34 6.18
N ARG A 678 -7.06 -10.09 6.65
CA ARG A 678 -7.15 -8.86 5.85
C ARG A 678 -5.75 -8.24 5.74
N TYR A 679 -4.89 -8.88 4.94
CA TYR A 679 -3.45 -8.62 4.94
C TYR A 679 -3.07 -7.17 4.62
N LEU A 680 -3.85 -6.49 3.79
CA LEU A 680 -3.61 -5.09 3.41
C LEU A 680 -3.83 -4.14 4.58
N GLU A 681 -4.94 -4.32 5.26
CA GLU A 681 -5.27 -3.61 6.50
C GLU A 681 -4.25 -3.94 7.58
N ARG A 682 -3.81 -5.19 7.66
CA ARG A 682 -2.76 -5.62 8.58
C ARG A 682 -1.42 -4.95 8.30
N VAL A 683 -1.07 -4.63 7.05
CA VAL A 683 0.11 -3.81 6.74
C VAL A 683 0.01 -2.42 7.35
N HIS A 684 -1.19 -1.81 7.38
CA HIS A 684 -1.37 -0.52 8.05
C HIS A 684 -1.14 -0.62 9.56
N VAL A 685 -1.67 -1.66 10.21
CA VAL A 685 -1.46 -1.91 11.65
C VAL A 685 0.01 -2.23 11.94
N GLN A 686 0.67 -3.00 11.06
CA GLN A 686 2.09 -3.35 11.19
C GLN A 686 3.01 -2.12 11.20
N ARG A 687 2.63 -1.01 10.53
CA ARG A 687 3.40 0.24 10.59
C ARG A 687 3.43 0.88 11.98
N ILE A 688 2.38 0.68 12.78
CA ILE A 688 2.36 1.07 14.20
C ILE A 688 3.43 0.28 14.94
N LEU A 689 3.48 -1.04 14.72
CA LEU A 689 4.42 -1.94 15.37
C LEU A 689 5.86 -1.69 14.92
N ASP A 690 6.07 -1.33 13.66
CA ASP A 690 7.36 -0.87 13.14
C ASP A 690 7.87 0.34 13.93
N ASP A 691 7.03 1.35 14.09
CA ASP A 691 7.36 2.56 14.83
C ASP A 691 7.64 2.25 16.31
N TRP A 692 6.80 1.45 16.95
CA TRP A 692 6.99 1.03 18.35
C TRP A 692 8.27 0.21 18.57
N ARG A 693 8.65 -0.61 17.60
CA ARG A 693 9.89 -1.38 17.66
C ARG A 693 11.14 -0.49 17.54
N GLU A 694 11.04 0.67 16.90
CA GLU A 694 12.16 1.63 16.80
C GLU A 694 12.20 2.62 17.98
N ARG A 695 11.08 2.85 18.69
CA ARG A 695 11.05 3.67 19.91
C ARG A 695 11.87 3.01 21.03
N SER A 696 12.90 3.70 21.51
CA SER A 696 13.65 3.26 22.69
C SER A 696 12.88 3.64 23.97
N ALA A 697 12.87 2.75 24.96
CA ALA A 697 12.32 3.01 26.28
C ALA A 697 13.37 3.60 27.24
N ALA A 698 14.63 3.73 26.80
CA ALA A 698 15.71 4.31 27.58
C ALA A 698 15.46 5.82 27.80
N PRO A 699 15.40 6.31 29.04
CA PRO A 699 15.28 7.74 29.28
C PRO A 699 16.59 8.41 28.86
N ILE A 700 16.52 9.42 28.00
CA ILE A 700 17.51 10.51 28.03
C ILE A 700 16.97 11.59 28.97
N HIS A 701 16.72 11.22 30.23
CA HIS A 701 16.57 12.18 31.31
C HIS A 701 17.63 11.87 32.37
N ALA A 702 18.53 12.84 32.57
CA ALA A 702 19.63 12.75 33.54
C ALA A 702 19.17 12.49 34.98
N SER A 703 17.87 12.68 35.29
CA SER A 703 17.27 12.42 36.60
C SER A 703 17.13 10.91 36.91
N ASP A 704 16.78 10.09 35.92
CA ASP A 704 16.45 8.67 36.13
C ASP A 704 17.70 7.77 36.24
N LEU A 705 18.85 8.29 35.82
CA LEU A 705 20.15 7.65 36.01
C LEU A 705 20.54 7.56 37.50
N SER A 706 20.03 8.46 38.35
CA SER A 706 20.38 8.46 39.78
C SER A 706 19.71 7.35 40.59
N GLU A 707 18.53 6.86 40.17
CA GLU A 707 17.84 5.75 40.84
C GLU A 707 18.15 4.37 40.26
N LYS A 708 18.52 4.29 38.97
CA LYS A 708 18.89 3.00 38.35
C LYS A 708 20.36 2.60 38.53
N GLN A 709 21.24 3.56 38.88
CA GLN A 709 22.65 3.27 39.22
C GLN A 709 22.85 2.54 40.56
N SER A 710 21.79 2.29 41.34
CA SER A 710 21.89 1.41 42.53
C SER A 710 21.57 -0.07 42.23
N VAL A 711 21.21 -0.40 40.98
CA VAL A 711 20.83 -1.77 40.55
C VAL A 711 21.75 -2.33 39.45
N ILE A 712 22.62 -1.51 38.86
CA ILE A 712 23.75 -1.91 38.00
C ILE A 712 25.03 -1.59 38.76
#